data_AF-A0A5M8P3K2-F1
#
_entry.id   AF-A0A5M8P3K2-F1
#
_cell.length_a   1.000
_cell.length_b   1.000
_cell.length_c   1.000
_cell.angle_alpha   90.00
_cell.angle_beta   90.00
_cell.angle_gamma   90.00
#
_symmetry.space_group_name_H-M   'P 1'
#
loop_
_entity.id
_entity.type
_entity.pdbx_description
1 polymer ?
#
loop_
_entity_poly.entity_id
_entity_poly.type
_entity_poly.pdbx_seq_one_letter_code
_entity_poly.pdbx_strand_id
1 'polypeptide(L)'
;MITLTYQMRLRIKPAMTSFFIVSLFCFLNSQAQSIVSNPMDLNYRFQFEDPAYREAADPVCEYFKGKYYLFASHSGGYWSSPDLKAWKYIPCQSITELNNYAPSILVRNDSLYYIASGSDLYRTANPDKDEWERIPMQLKHLGPKNDAYHDPDLFQDDDGKVYLYWGCHDKNPIEGLELDPFKGFAPVGEPVTLITHNQDKYGWEVQGENNETGKSGWNEGPALLKHKGKYYLQYASPGTQFRIYADGVYVSDSPLGPYTYMNNSPFSFKSGGFIGGAGHGHTFKDKYGNYWHVATMKISQRHMFERRLGLFPVYITEDGRFGEHTVWTDYPFRIPDKKIDFQQDDLSAGWNLLSYDKPVLSSSFQLEFLPAYAVNEQVENWWSAQTGNPGEWLQVDLKKKLEVCAIQVNFADQDFTIHAPHPLFAYQYKIEASDDGSKWKAIVDKTHNTKDAVHELIVLKKAVKTRYLRIINTKELPGKFSLSGFRVFGTGKGDLPQAVTGIKIQRNPNDARRFSLTWDKQKHADGYILNVADASGRLIHSIMVHDNHYEGGWFSRDTQYTFTIHAFNENGLSLLINAQTKVACIGASITEGARIENPKENSYPGQLQSLLGPNYQVNNFGVSGTTMLKKGNFPYWKTEAYQKALQSNPDIVFIDLGGNDAKAINRPFYDELEQDCRDMIRTFKGLPTHPRVIVLLPTAFFVTDTAGIYDPISKNEVAPRLQKAASAEGVEMVDMHPLLVDRPDLIPDKIHPEEKGSEIMAKRLFQQITFQTGETFPLAQKYDSYKGLAMAGYQGWFSCPGDGSDRDWYHWWGRDGSFRPGSCKIDMWPDVSEYDKTYKTDFVFADGSPAYVMSEWDESTVETHFRWMREYGIDGVFVQRFVSEIKRPKSYNQLNKVWKSAITAANANNRAISIMYDLSGMVPGDEQLVLMDMDAIAKQYDIKDRIDNPSYLHHNGKPLVAVWGIGFNDNRKYGFKEAEIIIDALIERGFSILIGVPTHWRLLESDTMADPELHRLIKKCDIVMPWFVGRYNEETFPKYEGLVKEDLKWCKENNVDYAPLAFPGFSWVNMAKDSKPIPRNRGSFYWKQLSSHIDQGAEMLYLAMFDEIDEGTAIFKCATKVPVGDSYFLPLDADLGSDYYLKLAGKAAKMLKK
;
A
#
# COMPACT_ATOMS: atom_id res chain seq x y z
N MET A 1 21.35 4.68 -6.93
CA MET A 1 21.67 3.23 -7.08
C MET A 1 20.52 2.42 -6.50
N ILE A 2 20.62 1.09 -6.45
CA ILE A 2 19.50 0.15 -6.14
C ILE A 2 18.49 0.07 -7.30
N THR A 3 18.87 -0.70 -8.31
CA THR A 3 17.94 -1.31 -9.28
C THR A 3 18.57 -2.63 -9.72
N LEU A 4 18.04 -3.72 -9.17
CA LEU A 4 18.45 -5.12 -9.33
C LEU A 4 17.14 -5.94 -9.25
N THR A 5 16.94 -7.04 -9.98
CA THR A 5 17.77 -7.61 -11.07
C THR A 5 16.87 -8.06 -12.22
N TYR A 6 16.97 -7.42 -13.39
CA TYR A 6 16.67 -8.07 -14.68
C TYR A 6 17.49 -7.42 -15.80
N GLN A 7 17.98 -8.24 -16.73
CA GLN A 7 18.99 -7.95 -17.76
C GLN A 7 20.43 -7.66 -17.28
N MET A 8 21.33 -8.58 -17.65
CA MET A 8 22.78 -8.40 -17.57
C MET A 8 23.28 -7.25 -18.46
N ARG A 9 24.25 -6.47 -17.97
CA ARG A 9 25.23 -5.79 -18.85
C ARG A 9 26.65 -6.06 -18.40
N LEU A 10 27.47 -6.53 -19.35
CA LEU A 10 28.92 -6.60 -19.22
C LEU A 10 29.49 -5.20 -18.93
N ARG A 11 30.28 -5.06 -17.87
CA ARG A 11 31.19 -3.92 -17.68
C ARG A 11 32.58 -4.39 -17.24
N ILE A 12 33.42 -4.64 -18.24
CA ILE A 12 34.87 -4.64 -18.10
C ILE A 12 35.29 -3.23 -17.63
N LYS A 13 36.09 -3.13 -16.56
CA LYS A 13 36.76 -1.87 -16.18
C LYS A 13 38.01 -1.68 -17.06
N PRO A 14 38.35 -0.43 -17.43
CA PRO A 14 39.50 -0.18 -18.30
C PRO A 14 40.83 -0.39 -17.54
N ALA A 15 41.58 -1.40 -17.97
CA ALA A 15 43.02 -1.49 -17.78
C ALA A 15 43.64 -1.70 -19.17
N MET A 16 44.77 -1.04 -19.46
CA MET A 16 45.38 -1.08 -20.79
C MET A 16 46.03 -2.44 -21.10
N THR A 17 46.11 -2.74 -22.40
CA THR A 17 47.02 -3.73 -23.02
C THR A 17 46.94 -5.17 -22.52
N SER A 18 46.01 -5.95 -23.09
CA SER A 18 46.38 -7.07 -23.98
C SER A 18 45.21 -7.52 -24.86
N PHE A 19 45.53 -8.13 -26.01
CA PHE A 19 44.56 -8.60 -27.02
C PHE A 19 44.24 -10.09 -26.84
N PHE A 20 43.13 -10.52 -27.42
CA PHE A 20 42.73 -11.92 -27.72
C PHE A 20 42.28 -12.87 -26.59
N ILE A 21 41.29 -13.72 -26.97
CA ILE A 21 40.77 -14.94 -26.31
C ILE A 21 40.08 -14.75 -24.94
N VAL A 22 38.74 -14.57 -24.99
CA VAL A 22 37.81 -15.30 -24.09
C VAL A 22 36.68 -15.88 -24.95
N SER A 23 36.89 -17.08 -25.48
CA SER A 23 35.88 -17.87 -26.20
C SER A 23 35.93 -19.33 -25.77
N LEU A 24 36.02 -19.53 -24.45
CA LEU A 24 35.95 -20.82 -23.76
C LEU A 24 35.51 -20.57 -22.30
N PHE A 25 35.20 -21.64 -21.54
CA PHE A 25 34.76 -21.61 -20.13
C PHE A 25 33.35 -21.04 -19.82
N CYS A 26 32.32 -21.54 -20.53
CA CYS A 26 30.98 -21.77 -19.93
C CYS A 26 30.57 -23.26 -19.91
N PHE A 27 31.46 -24.17 -20.30
CA PHE A 27 31.23 -25.62 -20.30
C PHE A 27 32.18 -26.32 -19.32
N LEU A 28 31.82 -26.34 -18.03
CA LEU A 28 32.34 -27.25 -16.99
C LEU A 28 31.62 -26.96 -15.64
N ASN A 29 30.40 -27.50 -15.46
CA ASN A 29 29.74 -27.83 -14.16
C ASN A 29 28.21 -28.12 -14.28
N SER A 30 27.72 -28.61 -15.43
CA SER A 30 26.32 -29.08 -15.58
C SER A 30 25.96 -30.31 -14.72
N GLN A 31 26.89 -30.80 -13.92
CA GLN A 31 26.77 -32.01 -13.09
C GLN A 31 26.51 -31.70 -11.59
N ALA A 32 26.44 -30.41 -11.22
CA ALA A 32 26.32 -29.96 -9.82
C ALA A 32 25.03 -29.18 -9.49
N GLN A 33 24.19 -28.81 -10.48
CA GLN A 33 23.01 -27.97 -10.26
C GLN A 33 21.71 -28.78 -10.26
N SER A 34 20.90 -28.61 -9.20
CA SER A 34 19.59 -29.25 -9.06
C SER A 34 18.53 -28.47 -9.85
N ILE A 35 18.31 -28.84 -11.12
CA ILE A 35 17.30 -28.23 -11.99
C ILE A 35 15.99 -29.04 -11.94
N VAL A 36 14.85 -28.38 -11.75
CA VAL A 36 13.48 -28.92 -11.65
C VAL A 36 12.50 -28.11 -12.50
N SER A 37 11.23 -28.52 -12.56
CA SER A 37 10.09 -27.80 -13.15
C SER A 37 8.82 -28.33 -12.49
N ASN A 38 7.78 -27.51 -12.41
CA ASN A 38 6.42 -27.94 -12.08
C ASN A 38 5.73 -28.57 -13.33
N PRO A 39 4.74 -29.46 -13.16
CA PRO A 39 4.35 -30.12 -11.91
C PRO A 39 5.48 -31.03 -11.39
N MET A 40 5.55 -31.23 -10.07
CA MET A 40 6.61 -32.03 -9.43
C MET A 40 6.58 -33.50 -9.91
N ASP A 41 7.74 -34.10 -10.22
CA ASP A 41 7.85 -35.48 -10.73
C ASP A 41 7.78 -36.55 -9.62
N LEU A 42 6.56 -36.72 -9.10
CA LEU A 42 6.18 -37.70 -8.08
C LEU A 42 5.39 -38.87 -8.68
N ASN A 43 5.32 -39.98 -7.95
CA ASN A 43 4.51 -41.16 -8.29
C ASN A 43 3.05 -40.99 -7.83
N TYR A 44 2.35 -39.99 -8.35
CA TYR A 44 0.94 -39.70 -8.05
C TYR A 44 0.08 -40.97 -8.12
N ARG A 45 -0.76 -41.20 -7.11
CA ARG A 45 -1.42 -42.49 -6.93
C ARG A 45 -2.76 -42.54 -7.68
N PHE A 46 -2.98 -43.61 -8.44
CA PHE A 46 -4.31 -43.93 -8.98
C PHE A 46 -5.31 -44.15 -7.85
N GLN A 47 -6.48 -43.54 -7.92
CA GLN A 47 -7.52 -43.64 -6.88
C GLN A 47 -8.36 -44.93 -7.02
N PHE A 48 -9.30 -45.14 -6.09
CA PHE A 48 -10.04 -46.40 -5.93
C PHE A 48 -11.27 -46.54 -6.86
N GLU A 49 -11.67 -45.47 -7.53
CA GLU A 49 -12.96 -45.34 -8.24
C GLU A 49 -12.78 -45.10 -9.74
N ASP A 50 -13.87 -45.25 -10.51
CA ASP A 50 -13.90 -44.96 -11.94
C ASP A 50 -14.37 -43.52 -12.21
N PRO A 51 -13.83 -42.83 -13.24
CA PRO A 51 -12.76 -43.30 -14.14
C PRO A 51 -11.40 -43.30 -13.45
N ALA A 52 -10.46 -44.15 -13.87
CA ALA A 52 -9.12 -44.16 -13.29
C ALA A 52 -8.40 -42.81 -13.47
N TYR A 53 -8.11 -42.12 -12.36
CA TYR A 53 -7.32 -40.88 -12.31
C TYR A 53 -6.23 -40.97 -11.23
N ARG A 54 -5.15 -40.20 -11.41
CA ARG A 54 -4.10 -40.03 -10.40
C ARG A 54 -4.28 -38.74 -9.61
N GLU A 55 -3.92 -38.76 -8.34
CA GLU A 55 -3.97 -37.61 -7.43
C GLU A 55 -2.77 -37.56 -6.47
N ALA A 56 -2.38 -36.33 -6.12
CA ALA A 56 -1.88 -35.93 -4.80
C ALA A 56 -2.15 -34.41 -4.67
N ALA A 57 -2.54 -33.96 -3.48
CA ALA A 57 -3.00 -32.61 -3.22
C ALA A 57 -2.77 -32.21 -1.76
N ASP A 58 -3.10 -30.97 -1.42
CA ASP A 58 -3.12 -30.43 -0.05
C ASP A 58 -1.76 -30.67 0.67
N PRO A 59 -0.63 -30.26 0.07
CA PRO A 59 0.70 -30.71 0.49
C PRO A 59 1.26 -29.96 1.72
N VAL A 60 1.83 -30.72 2.65
CA VAL A 60 2.70 -30.20 3.72
C VAL A 60 4.12 -30.74 3.55
N CYS A 61 5.12 -29.87 3.68
CA CYS A 61 6.53 -30.26 3.57
C CYS A 61 7.41 -29.67 4.66
N GLU A 62 8.18 -30.50 5.35
CA GLU A 62 9.04 -30.06 6.46
C GLU A 62 10.47 -30.59 6.39
N TYR A 63 11.42 -29.80 6.88
CA TYR A 63 12.85 -30.17 6.91
C TYR A 63 13.24 -30.77 8.27
N PHE A 64 13.50 -32.07 8.27
CA PHE A 64 13.72 -32.87 9.48
C PHE A 64 14.92 -33.79 9.33
N LYS A 65 15.83 -33.78 10.32
CA LYS A 65 17.00 -34.67 10.43
C LYS A 65 17.81 -34.85 9.13
N GLY A 66 17.98 -33.77 8.36
CA GLY A 66 18.79 -33.75 7.13
C GLY A 66 18.03 -33.98 5.81
N LYS A 67 16.71 -34.15 5.85
CA LYS A 67 15.85 -34.38 4.67
C LYS A 67 14.58 -33.54 4.73
N TYR A 68 14.02 -33.26 3.57
CA TYR A 68 12.63 -32.82 3.42
C TYR A 68 11.72 -34.04 3.46
N TYR A 69 10.58 -33.93 4.13
CA TYR A 69 9.49 -34.91 4.08
C TYR A 69 8.24 -34.21 3.56
N LEU A 70 7.57 -34.81 2.58
CA LEU A 70 6.41 -34.26 1.87
C LEU A 70 5.24 -35.23 2.03
N PHE A 71 4.16 -34.77 2.64
CA PHE A 71 2.89 -35.49 2.80
C PHE A 71 1.84 -34.78 1.95
N ALA A 72 0.88 -35.54 1.42
CA ALA A 72 -0.19 -35.02 0.58
C ALA A 72 -1.40 -35.98 0.65
N SER A 73 -2.60 -35.44 0.47
CA SER A 73 -3.86 -36.19 0.42
C SER A 73 -3.81 -37.38 -0.52
N HIS A 74 -4.56 -38.43 -0.16
CA HIS A 74 -4.86 -39.60 -1.00
C HIS A 74 -3.64 -40.38 -1.55
N SER A 75 -2.43 -40.08 -1.07
CA SER A 75 -1.17 -40.56 -1.63
C SER A 75 -0.79 -42.00 -1.22
N GLY A 76 -1.34 -42.52 -0.11
CA GLY A 76 -1.07 -43.89 0.38
C GLY A 76 0.34 -44.11 0.96
N GLY A 77 1.01 -43.00 1.25
CA GLY A 77 2.42 -42.90 1.63
C GLY A 77 2.82 -41.43 1.58
N TYR A 78 4.11 -41.17 1.77
CA TYR A 78 4.70 -39.83 1.73
C TYR A 78 6.09 -39.91 1.07
N TRP A 79 6.73 -38.77 0.80
CA TRP A 79 8.04 -38.73 0.15
C TRP A 79 9.12 -38.14 1.05
N SER A 80 10.38 -38.54 0.84
CA SER A 80 11.55 -37.87 1.42
C SER A 80 12.58 -37.47 0.36
N SER A 81 13.30 -36.36 0.58
CA SER A 81 14.31 -35.84 -0.36
C SER A 81 15.47 -35.14 0.36
N PRO A 82 16.72 -35.23 -0.13
CA PRO A 82 17.85 -34.45 0.40
C PRO A 82 17.99 -33.04 -0.22
N ASP A 83 17.27 -32.75 -1.31
CA ASP A 83 17.60 -31.67 -2.27
C ASP A 83 16.38 -31.08 -3.01
N LEU A 84 15.16 -31.35 -2.55
CA LEU A 84 13.86 -30.99 -3.16
C LEU A 84 13.62 -31.54 -4.58
N LYS A 85 14.49 -32.44 -5.08
CA LYS A 85 14.44 -33.00 -6.43
C LYS A 85 14.41 -34.53 -6.44
N ALA A 86 15.33 -35.16 -5.72
CA ALA A 86 15.45 -36.60 -5.60
C ALA A 86 14.47 -37.12 -4.54
N TRP A 87 13.19 -37.21 -4.92
CA TRP A 87 12.12 -37.72 -4.05
C TRP A 87 12.09 -39.25 -4.03
N LYS A 88 12.16 -39.84 -2.83
CA LYS A 88 11.98 -41.26 -2.53
C LYS A 88 10.61 -41.44 -1.87
N TYR A 89 9.75 -42.24 -2.47
CA TYR A 89 8.47 -42.63 -1.87
C TYR A 89 8.67 -43.58 -0.68
N ILE A 90 7.81 -43.43 0.34
CA ILE A 90 7.75 -44.22 1.55
C ILE A 90 6.27 -44.64 1.72
N PRO A 91 5.91 -45.91 1.41
CA PRO A 91 4.58 -46.41 1.71
C PRO A 91 4.38 -46.48 3.23
N CYS A 92 3.16 -46.23 3.69
CA CYS A 92 2.85 -46.16 5.11
C CYS A 92 1.49 -46.77 5.40
N GLN A 93 1.42 -47.60 6.44
CA GLN A 93 0.24 -48.34 6.91
C GLN A 93 0.00 -48.14 8.42
N SER A 94 0.99 -47.66 9.18
CA SER A 94 0.86 -47.40 10.63
C SER A 94 0.02 -46.15 10.95
N ILE A 95 -0.08 -45.20 10.01
CA ILE A 95 -1.12 -44.15 10.00
C ILE A 95 -2.36 -44.72 9.29
N THR A 96 -3.42 -45.06 10.03
CA THR A 96 -4.63 -45.66 9.41
C THR A 96 -5.46 -44.66 8.61
N GLU A 97 -5.47 -43.39 9.02
CA GLU A 97 -6.19 -42.28 8.39
C GLU A 97 -5.37 -41.55 7.30
N LEU A 98 -4.28 -42.15 6.80
CA LEU A 98 -3.36 -41.53 5.82
C LEU A 98 -4.00 -41.17 4.47
N ASN A 99 -5.18 -41.71 4.19
CA ASN A 99 -5.94 -41.44 2.97
C ASN A 99 -7.02 -40.37 3.17
N ASN A 100 -7.05 -39.71 4.34
CA ASN A 100 -7.89 -38.53 4.55
C ASN A 100 -7.29 -37.30 3.83
N TYR A 101 -8.09 -36.24 3.69
CA TYR A 101 -7.66 -34.98 3.08
C TYR A 101 -6.91 -34.06 4.06
N ALA A 102 -6.08 -33.19 3.51
CA ALA A 102 -5.38 -32.09 4.19
C ALA A 102 -4.51 -32.53 5.38
N PRO A 103 -3.35 -33.16 5.12
CA PRO A 103 -2.36 -33.46 6.15
C PRO A 103 -1.59 -32.21 6.62
N SER A 104 -1.35 -32.07 7.92
CA SER A 104 -0.36 -31.14 8.50
C SER A 104 0.71 -31.90 9.32
N ILE A 105 1.89 -31.30 9.44
CA ILE A 105 3.08 -31.84 10.12
C ILE A 105 3.65 -30.82 11.11
N LEU A 106 3.65 -31.17 12.39
CA LEU A 106 4.38 -30.43 13.43
C LEU A 106 5.72 -31.11 13.73
N VAL A 107 6.82 -30.37 13.55
CA VAL A 107 8.16 -30.78 13.99
C VAL A 107 8.32 -30.43 15.48
N ARG A 108 8.39 -31.45 16.36
CA ARG A 108 8.47 -31.23 17.82
C ARG A 108 9.24 -32.34 18.53
N ASN A 109 10.06 -31.96 19.51
CA ASN A 109 10.80 -32.88 20.40
C ASN A 109 11.50 -34.02 19.63
N ASP A 110 12.29 -33.63 18.62
CA ASP A 110 13.05 -34.52 17.75
C ASP A 110 12.20 -35.61 17.05
N SER A 111 10.92 -35.32 16.82
CA SER A 111 9.90 -36.15 16.16
C SER A 111 9.08 -35.34 15.16
N LEU A 112 8.46 -36.03 14.19
CA LEU A 112 7.33 -35.51 13.42
C LEU A 112 6.01 -35.93 14.08
N TYR A 113 5.03 -35.03 14.03
CA TYR A 113 3.64 -35.28 14.40
C TYR A 113 2.74 -35.02 13.18
N TYR A 114 1.95 -36.02 12.75
CA TYR A 114 1.04 -35.98 11.61
C TYR A 114 -0.42 -35.91 12.09
N ILE A 115 -1.22 -35.07 11.44
CA ILE A 115 -2.68 -34.99 11.56
C ILE A 115 -3.29 -34.82 10.16
N ALA A 116 -4.56 -35.20 9.96
CA ALA A 116 -5.34 -34.92 8.76
C ALA A 116 -6.83 -34.75 9.12
N SER A 117 -7.67 -34.32 8.17
CA SER A 117 -9.11 -34.09 8.40
C SER A 117 -9.78 -35.25 9.15
N GLY A 118 -10.33 -34.98 10.34
CA GLY A 118 -11.02 -35.96 11.18
C GLY A 118 -10.19 -37.12 11.77
N SER A 119 -8.86 -37.08 11.67
CA SER A 119 -7.96 -38.14 12.16
C SER A 119 -7.72 -38.09 13.68
N ASP A 120 -6.96 -39.06 14.20
CA ASP A 120 -6.15 -38.88 15.41
C ASP A 120 -4.76 -38.33 15.04
N LEU A 121 -3.97 -37.93 16.04
CA LEU A 121 -2.57 -37.53 15.87
C LEU A 121 -1.67 -38.77 15.77
N TYR A 122 -0.60 -38.69 14.97
CA TYR A 122 0.39 -39.75 14.82
C TYR A 122 1.81 -39.20 15.03
N ARG A 123 2.72 -39.94 15.67
CA ARG A 123 4.10 -39.51 15.93
C ARG A 123 5.13 -40.49 15.39
N THR A 124 6.23 -39.99 14.81
CA THR A 124 7.46 -40.79 14.63
C THR A 124 8.73 -39.99 14.84
N ALA A 125 9.76 -40.63 15.40
CA ALA A 125 11.12 -40.09 15.45
C ALA A 125 11.97 -40.49 14.23
N ASN A 126 11.46 -41.39 13.38
CA ASN A 126 12.17 -42.02 12.25
C ASN A 126 11.29 -42.15 10.98
N PRO A 127 10.93 -41.04 10.32
CA PRO A 127 10.11 -41.03 9.10
C PRO A 127 10.81 -41.57 7.84
N ASP A 128 11.99 -42.21 7.94
CA ASP A 128 12.52 -43.05 6.85
C ASP A 128 11.84 -44.43 6.77
N LYS A 129 10.99 -44.78 7.76
CA LYS A 129 10.26 -46.05 7.89
C LYS A 129 8.78 -45.83 8.28
N ASP A 130 7.99 -46.88 8.10
CA ASP A 130 6.60 -46.99 8.56
C ASP A 130 6.55 -47.33 10.07
N GLU A 131 7.01 -46.40 10.91
CA GLU A 131 7.14 -46.57 12.36
C GLU A 131 6.41 -45.42 13.10
N TRP A 132 5.10 -45.30 12.90
CA TRP A 132 4.26 -44.27 13.56
C TRP A 132 3.46 -44.81 14.76
N GLU A 133 3.36 -43.98 15.79
CA GLU A 133 2.64 -44.21 17.04
C GLU A 133 1.37 -43.35 17.07
N ARG A 134 0.19 -43.97 17.24
CA ARG A 134 -1.09 -43.26 17.35
C ARG A 134 -1.26 -42.60 18.72
N ILE A 135 -1.67 -41.34 18.72
CA ILE A 135 -2.00 -40.53 19.90
C ILE A 135 -3.48 -40.13 19.78
N PRO A 136 -4.41 -40.80 20.49
CA PRO A 136 -5.83 -40.55 20.36
C PRO A 136 -6.24 -39.12 20.75
N MET A 137 -7.07 -38.48 19.93
CA MET A 137 -7.54 -37.11 20.11
C MET A 137 -9.06 -37.04 20.28
N GLN A 138 -9.55 -36.15 21.14
CA GLN A 138 -10.99 -35.95 21.35
C GLN A 138 -11.58 -34.79 20.52
N LEU A 139 -10.95 -34.43 19.41
CA LEU A 139 -11.27 -33.23 18.61
C LEU A 139 -12.47 -33.39 17.64
N LYS A 140 -13.08 -34.58 17.54
CA LYS A 140 -14.17 -34.90 16.60
C LYS A 140 -15.54 -34.24 16.91
N HIS A 141 -15.52 -33.16 17.68
CA HIS A 141 -16.67 -32.31 18.00
C HIS A 141 -16.48 -30.86 17.53
N LEU A 142 -15.29 -30.50 17.02
CA LEU A 142 -14.94 -29.15 16.58
C LEU A 142 -15.42 -28.83 15.15
N GLY A 143 -15.89 -29.83 14.41
CA GLY A 143 -16.45 -29.64 13.07
C GLY A 143 -17.89 -29.11 13.09
N PRO A 144 -18.36 -28.49 11.98
CA PRO A 144 -19.71 -27.96 11.89
C PRO A 144 -20.78 -29.00 12.24
N LYS A 145 -21.70 -28.66 13.16
CA LYS A 145 -22.75 -29.55 13.69
C LYS A 145 -22.24 -30.75 14.51
N ASN A 146 -21.08 -30.63 15.14
CA ASN A 146 -20.37 -31.70 15.87
C ASN A 146 -19.87 -32.83 14.95
N ASP A 147 -19.43 -32.48 13.75
CA ASP A 147 -18.76 -33.39 12.82
C ASP A 147 -17.23 -33.33 12.99
N ALA A 148 -16.48 -34.00 12.11
CA ALA A 148 -15.04 -33.89 12.02
C ALA A 148 -14.56 -32.45 11.71
N TYR A 149 -13.43 -32.07 12.30
CA TYR A 149 -12.68 -30.90 11.83
C TYR A 149 -12.07 -31.22 10.45
N HIS A 150 -12.03 -30.21 9.58
CA HIS A 150 -11.49 -30.28 8.22
C HIS A 150 -10.32 -29.33 8.08
N ASP A 151 -9.32 -29.74 7.30
CA ASP A 151 -8.11 -28.98 6.99
C ASP A 151 -7.36 -28.49 8.25
N PRO A 152 -6.85 -29.42 9.07
CA PRO A 152 -6.09 -29.08 10.26
C PRO A 152 -4.70 -28.50 9.95
N ASP A 153 -4.28 -27.50 10.72
CA ASP A 153 -2.87 -27.15 10.87
C ASP A 153 -2.42 -27.10 12.33
N LEU A 154 -1.18 -27.53 12.60
CA LEU A 154 -0.57 -27.65 13.92
C LEU A 154 0.69 -26.79 14.04
N PHE A 155 0.52 -25.64 14.67
CA PHE A 155 1.61 -24.72 14.97
C PHE A 155 2.14 -24.94 16.40
N GLN A 156 3.44 -24.74 16.64
CA GLN A 156 3.98 -24.55 17.99
C GLN A 156 4.73 -23.22 18.07
N ASP A 157 4.44 -22.45 19.11
CA ASP A 157 5.06 -21.15 19.35
C ASP A 157 6.41 -21.25 20.13
N ASP A 158 7.14 -20.13 20.18
CA ASP A 158 8.43 -19.99 20.85
C ASP A 158 8.36 -20.24 22.38
N ASP A 159 7.17 -20.10 23.00
CA ASP A 159 6.94 -20.40 24.41
C ASP A 159 6.63 -21.89 24.68
N GLY A 160 6.50 -22.70 23.62
CA GLY A 160 6.23 -24.14 23.68
C GLY A 160 4.75 -24.53 23.64
N LYS A 161 3.82 -23.57 23.55
CA LYS A 161 2.39 -23.84 23.33
C LYS A 161 2.14 -24.38 21.93
N VAL A 162 1.12 -25.22 21.81
CA VAL A 162 0.65 -25.77 20.52
C VAL A 162 -0.72 -25.18 20.21
N TYR A 163 -0.96 -24.89 18.93
CA TYR A 163 -2.22 -24.36 18.41
C TYR A 163 -2.73 -25.24 17.28
N LEU A 164 -4.05 -25.38 17.21
CA LEU A 164 -4.76 -26.02 16.09
C LEU A 164 -5.54 -24.96 15.32
N TYR A 165 -5.46 -25.02 14.00
CA TYR A 165 -6.27 -24.25 13.06
C TYR A 165 -7.11 -25.22 12.22
N TRP A 166 -8.33 -24.85 11.85
CA TRP A 166 -9.15 -25.67 10.94
C TRP A 166 -10.21 -24.84 10.22
N GLY A 167 -10.72 -25.38 9.11
CA GLY A 167 -11.83 -24.82 8.36
C GLY A 167 -11.77 -25.21 6.89
N CYS A 168 -12.92 -25.62 6.33
CA CYS A 168 -13.15 -25.80 4.90
C CYS A 168 -14.66 -25.60 4.67
N HIS A 169 -15.05 -24.41 4.20
CA HIS A 169 -16.47 -24.10 3.91
C HIS A 169 -16.64 -22.88 3.00
N ASP A 170 -17.74 -22.85 2.26
CA ASP A 170 -18.21 -21.68 1.50
C ASP A 170 -18.94 -20.58 2.34
N LYS A 171 -18.98 -20.72 3.68
CA LYS A 171 -19.75 -19.83 4.59
C LYS A 171 -19.18 -19.74 6.00
N ASN A 172 -18.81 -20.88 6.59
CA ASN A 172 -18.25 -20.91 7.95
C ASN A 172 -16.84 -20.28 7.95
N PRO A 173 -16.40 -19.72 9.09
CA PRO A 173 -15.06 -19.18 9.24
C PRO A 173 -13.97 -20.26 9.25
N ILE A 174 -12.72 -19.81 9.17
CA ILE A 174 -11.57 -20.56 9.70
C ILE A 174 -11.42 -20.22 11.19
N GLU A 175 -11.18 -21.23 12.00
CA GLU A 175 -11.15 -21.17 13.47
C GLU A 175 -9.82 -21.71 14.02
N GLY A 176 -9.54 -21.43 15.29
CA GLY A 176 -8.39 -22.00 15.98
C GLY A 176 -8.51 -22.01 17.51
N LEU A 177 -7.73 -22.85 18.17
CA LEU A 177 -7.61 -22.91 19.64
C LEU A 177 -6.24 -23.42 20.11
N GLU A 178 -5.95 -23.25 21.40
CA GLU A 178 -4.73 -23.75 22.06
C GLU A 178 -4.92 -25.23 22.47
N LEU A 179 -3.89 -26.05 22.28
CA LEU A 179 -3.84 -27.46 22.69
C LEU A 179 -2.82 -27.67 23.80
N ASP A 180 -3.12 -28.54 24.76
CA ASP A 180 -2.16 -28.95 25.80
C ASP A 180 -1.36 -30.19 25.37
N PRO A 181 -0.09 -30.05 24.93
CA PRO A 181 0.71 -31.17 24.44
C PRO A 181 1.25 -32.08 25.56
N PHE A 182 0.93 -31.81 26.83
CA PHE A 182 1.26 -32.63 27.99
C PHE A 182 0.02 -33.41 28.50
N LYS A 183 -1.19 -32.96 28.18
CA LYS A 183 -2.46 -33.68 28.42
C LYS A 183 -3.02 -34.36 27.15
N GLY A 184 -2.14 -34.88 26.29
CA GLY A 184 -2.54 -35.62 25.10
C GLY A 184 -3.19 -34.78 24.01
N PHE A 185 -2.82 -33.49 23.89
CA PHE A 185 -3.39 -32.53 22.94
C PHE A 185 -4.90 -32.31 23.13
N ALA A 186 -5.32 -32.21 24.38
CA ALA A 186 -6.67 -31.75 24.73
C ALA A 186 -6.83 -30.24 24.48
N PRO A 187 -8.02 -29.76 24.04
CA PRO A 187 -8.31 -28.33 23.90
C PRO A 187 -8.14 -27.53 25.20
N VAL A 188 -7.70 -26.28 25.04
CA VAL A 188 -7.54 -25.28 26.11
C VAL A 188 -8.40 -24.07 25.77
N GLY A 189 -9.63 -24.08 26.27
CA GLY A 189 -10.65 -23.07 25.96
C GLY A 189 -11.55 -23.45 24.77
N GLU A 190 -12.37 -22.49 24.35
CA GLU A 190 -13.31 -22.62 23.23
C GLU A 190 -12.64 -22.20 21.90
N PRO A 191 -13.17 -22.65 20.74
CA PRO A 191 -12.77 -22.14 19.42
C PRO A 191 -12.84 -20.62 19.29
N VAL A 192 -11.84 -20.04 18.63
CA VAL A 192 -11.80 -18.62 18.24
C VAL A 192 -11.98 -18.52 16.73
N THR A 193 -13.02 -17.81 16.28
CA THR A 193 -13.18 -17.41 14.87
C THR A 193 -12.04 -16.47 14.46
N LEU A 194 -11.25 -16.85 13.45
CA LEU A 194 -10.04 -16.11 13.07
C LEU A 194 -10.27 -15.22 11.84
N ILE A 195 -10.85 -15.78 10.78
CA ILE A 195 -11.20 -15.05 9.54
C ILE A 195 -12.55 -15.52 8.98
N THR A 196 -13.23 -14.62 8.28
CA THR A 196 -14.53 -14.85 7.63
C THR A 196 -14.46 -14.59 6.12
N HIS A 197 -15.50 -15.03 5.40
CA HIS A 197 -15.69 -14.75 3.97
C HIS A 197 -15.84 -13.25 3.70
N ASN A 198 -15.16 -12.75 2.66
CA ASN A 198 -15.07 -11.32 2.32
C ASN A 198 -15.14 -11.06 0.80
N GLN A 199 -15.74 -11.97 0.03
CA GLN A 199 -15.79 -11.98 -1.45
C GLN A 199 -16.17 -10.65 -2.13
N ASP A 200 -17.06 -9.86 -1.53
CA ASP A 200 -17.52 -8.56 -2.05
C ASP A 200 -16.44 -7.49 -2.04
N LYS A 201 -15.33 -7.77 -1.35
CA LYS A 201 -14.12 -6.95 -1.26
C LYS A 201 -12.92 -7.65 -1.90
N TYR A 202 -12.77 -8.97 -1.75
CA TYR A 202 -11.65 -9.75 -2.29
C TYR A 202 -12.14 -10.67 -3.41
N GLY A 203 -11.93 -10.26 -4.67
CA GLY A 203 -12.49 -10.98 -5.82
C GLY A 203 -11.98 -12.41 -5.99
N TRP A 204 -10.76 -12.72 -5.52
CA TRP A 204 -10.18 -14.06 -5.62
C TRP A 204 -10.93 -15.10 -4.79
N GLU A 205 -11.67 -14.67 -3.75
CA GLU A 205 -12.59 -15.51 -2.96
C GLU A 205 -13.93 -15.79 -3.67
N VAL A 206 -14.10 -15.46 -4.95
CA VAL A 206 -15.33 -15.74 -5.72
C VAL A 206 -15.15 -16.98 -6.59
N GLN A 207 -16.09 -17.95 -6.54
CA GLN A 207 -16.04 -19.16 -7.39
C GLN A 207 -16.17 -18.80 -8.90
N GLY A 208 -15.59 -19.64 -9.76
CA GLY A 208 -15.62 -19.52 -11.22
C GLY A 208 -14.25 -19.82 -11.83
N GLU A 209 -14.14 -20.02 -13.14
CA GLU A 209 -12.80 -20.17 -13.76
C GLU A 209 -12.05 -18.83 -13.86
N ASN A 210 -12.76 -17.70 -13.76
CA ASN A 210 -12.24 -16.32 -13.74
C ASN A 210 -12.92 -15.45 -12.65
N ASN A 211 -13.36 -16.07 -11.54
CA ASN A 211 -14.06 -15.44 -10.41
C ASN A 211 -15.44 -14.83 -10.73
N GLU A 212 -16.16 -15.40 -11.69
CA GLU A 212 -17.35 -14.78 -12.29
C GLU A 212 -18.72 -15.12 -11.67
N THR A 213 -18.83 -16.14 -10.79
CA THR A 213 -20.16 -16.65 -10.38
C THR A 213 -20.87 -15.82 -9.30
N GLY A 214 -20.16 -14.91 -8.64
CA GLY A 214 -20.65 -14.14 -7.48
C GLY A 214 -20.82 -14.94 -6.18
N LYS A 215 -20.57 -16.26 -6.19
CA LYS A 215 -20.67 -17.12 -5.01
C LYS A 215 -19.38 -17.13 -4.19
N SER A 216 -19.54 -17.30 -2.88
CA SER A 216 -18.47 -17.50 -1.90
C SER A 216 -17.61 -18.70 -2.27
N GLY A 217 -16.30 -18.49 -2.39
CA GLY A 217 -15.31 -19.55 -2.48
C GLY A 217 -15.27 -20.39 -1.22
N TRP A 218 -14.67 -21.58 -1.31
CA TRP A 218 -14.28 -22.32 -0.12
C TRP A 218 -13.08 -21.63 0.50
N ASN A 219 -13.23 -21.08 1.71
CA ASN A 219 -12.09 -20.65 2.50
C ASN A 219 -11.65 -21.87 3.33
N GLU A 220 -10.47 -22.38 2.99
CA GLU A 220 -10.01 -23.72 3.38
C GLU A 220 -8.48 -23.75 3.57
N GLY A 221 -7.89 -24.91 3.89
CA GLY A 221 -6.43 -25.08 4.01
C GLY A 221 -5.68 -24.01 4.82
N PRO A 222 -6.03 -23.75 6.11
CA PRO A 222 -5.28 -22.82 6.94
C PRO A 222 -3.84 -23.30 7.18
N ALA A 223 -2.85 -22.40 7.14
CA ALA A 223 -1.46 -22.72 7.50
C ALA A 223 -0.76 -21.54 8.20
N LEU A 224 -0.25 -21.74 9.41
CA LEU A 224 0.35 -20.65 10.20
C LEU A 224 1.87 -20.57 10.09
N LEU A 225 2.39 -19.41 9.66
CA LEU A 225 3.81 -19.09 9.72
C LEU A 225 4.11 -17.97 10.72
N LYS A 226 5.08 -18.18 11.63
CA LYS A 226 5.66 -17.09 12.43
C LYS A 226 6.89 -16.48 11.75
N HIS A 227 6.92 -15.15 11.60
CA HIS A 227 8.06 -14.41 11.04
C HIS A 227 8.22 -13.05 11.74
N LYS A 228 9.45 -12.74 12.19
CA LYS A 228 9.80 -11.49 12.91
C LYS A 228 8.84 -11.11 14.07
N GLY A 229 8.29 -12.11 14.78
CA GLY A 229 7.35 -11.90 15.89
C GLY A 229 5.89 -11.66 15.48
N LYS A 230 5.57 -11.64 14.18
CA LYS A 230 4.19 -11.64 13.66
C LYS A 230 3.77 -13.06 13.26
N TYR A 231 2.47 -13.30 13.31
CA TYR A 231 1.81 -14.55 12.94
C TYR A 231 1.05 -14.35 11.63
N TYR A 232 1.32 -15.20 10.65
CA TYR A 232 0.78 -15.11 9.30
C TYR A 232 -0.10 -16.34 9.05
N LEU A 233 -1.42 -16.13 9.07
CA LEU A 233 -2.41 -17.15 8.74
C LEU A 233 -2.64 -17.13 7.24
N GLN A 234 -2.10 -18.15 6.56
CA GLN A 234 -2.37 -18.42 5.16
C GLN A 234 -3.67 -19.22 5.03
N TYR A 235 -4.38 -19.09 3.91
CA TYR A 235 -5.61 -19.85 3.63
C TYR A 235 -5.90 -19.90 2.13
N ALA A 236 -6.55 -20.97 1.70
CA ALA A 236 -6.91 -21.23 0.31
C ALA A 236 -8.29 -20.67 -0.06
N SER A 237 -8.46 -20.28 -1.35
CA SER A 237 -9.74 -19.93 -1.98
C SER A 237 -9.60 -19.95 -3.51
N PRO A 238 -10.67 -20.08 -4.34
CA PRO A 238 -12.08 -20.29 -3.99
C PRO A 238 -12.56 -21.75 -4.14
N GLY A 239 -11.65 -22.69 -4.38
CA GLY A 239 -11.90 -24.12 -4.50
C GLY A 239 -10.98 -24.81 -5.50
N THR A 240 -10.45 -25.98 -5.14
CA THR A 240 -9.37 -26.69 -5.85
C THR A 240 -9.65 -27.03 -7.33
N GLN A 241 -10.91 -27.01 -7.77
CA GLN A 241 -11.32 -27.32 -9.13
C GLN A 241 -11.10 -26.18 -10.15
N PHE A 242 -10.71 -24.97 -9.75
CA PHE A 242 -10.55 -23.81 -10.63
C PHE A 242 -9.08 -23.46 -10.89
N ARG A 243 -8.72 -22.96 -12.08
CA ARG A 243 -7.30 -22.61 -12.38
C ARG A 243 -6.77 -21.44 -11.53
N ILE A 244 -7.68 -20.64 -11.02
CA ILE A 244 -7.46 -19.49 -10.14
C ILE A 244 -7.25 -19.86 -8.66
N TYR A 245 -7.24 -21.15 -8.28
CA TYR A 245 -7.03 -21.57 -6.88
C TYR A 245 -5.70 -21.02 -6.34
N ALA A 246 -5.75 -20.43 -5.15
CA ALA A 246 -4.75 -19.51 -4.64
C ALA A 246 -4.70 -19.55 -3.11
N ASP A 247 -3.57 -19.15 -2.52
CA ASP A 247 -3.48 -18.87 -1.08
C ASP A 247 -3.31 -17.37 -0.80
N GLY A 248 -4.15 -16.85 0.10
CA GLY A 248 -4.07 -15.52 0.68
C GLY A 248 -3.53 -15.55 2.10
N VAL A 249 -3.30 -14.37 2.69
CA VAL A 249 -2.68 -14.27 4.02
C VAL A 249 -3.24 -13.10 4.84
N TYR A 250 -3.50 -13.38 6.11
CA TYR A 250 -3.75 -12.40 7.16
C TYR A 250 -2.58 -12.36 8.15
N VAL A 251 -2.32 -11.21 8.77
CA VAL A 251 -1.26 -11.01 9.76
C VAL A 251 -1.81 -10.60 11.13
N SER A 252 -1.18 -11.07 12.21
CA SER A 252 -1.50 -10.70 13.60
C SER A 252 -0.25 -10.60 14.49
N ASP A 253 -0.44 -10.00 15.67
CA ASP A 253 0.49 -9.98 16.80
C ASP A 253 0.28 -11.16 17.78
N SER A 254 -0.74 -12.00 17.57
CA SER A 254 -1.01 -13.18 18.38
C SER A 254 -1.44 -14.38 17.52
N PRO A 255 -1.15 -15.63 17.95
CA PRO A 255 -1.47 -16.83 17.17
C PRO A 255 -2.98 -17.04 16.95
N LEU A 256 -3.84 -16.53 17.86
CA LEU A 256 -5.30 -16.59 17.75
C LEU A 256 -5.92 -15.23 17.38
N GLY A 257 -5.15 -14.35 16.73
CA GLY A 257 -5.64 -13.06 16.24
C GLY A 257 -5.64 -11.95 17.29
N PRO A 258 -6.31 -10.81 17.02
CA PRO A 258 -7.13 -10.54 15.84
C PRO A 258 -6.30 -10.42 14.55
N TYR A 259 -6.85 -10.90 13.44
CA TYR A 259 -6.16 -10.99 12.14
C TYR A 259 -6.50 -9.83 11.20
N THR A 260 -5.49 -9.30 10.50
CA THR A 260 -5.62 -8.21 9.51
C THR A 260 -5.27 -8.70 8.11
N TYR A 261 -6.17 -8.52 7.14
CA TYR A 261 -5.96 -8.95 5.75
C TYR A 261 -4.79 -8.21 5.10
N MET A 262 -3.86 -8.95 4.51
CA MET A 262 -2.76 -8.35 3.76
C MET A 262 -3.23 -8.02 2.34
N ASN A 263 -3.18 -6.73 2.00
CA ASN A 263 -3.75 -6.18 0.76
C ASN A 263 -2.98 -6.56 -0.54
N ASN A 264 -1.91 -7.32 -0.42
CA ASN A 264 -1.23 -8.03 -1.51
C ASN A 264 -1.68 -9.49 -1.66
N SER A 265 -2.76 -9.91 -1.00
CA SER A 265 -3.33 -11.26 -1.14
C SER A 265 -4.23 -11.38 -2.39
N PRO A 266 -4.25 -12.55 -3.07
CA PRO A 266 -3.54 -13.77 -2.70
C PRO A 266 -2.02 -13.61 -2.88
N PHE A 267 -1.19 -14.29 -2.08
CA PHE A 267 0.27 -14.21 -2.24
C PHE A 267 0.79 -15.32 -3.17
N SER A 268 0.09 -16.47 -3.17
CA SER A 268 0.34 -17.62 -4.04
C SER A 268 -0.80 -17.70 -5.05
N PHE A 269 -0.50 -17.54 -6.35
CA PHE A 269 -1.53 -17.45 -7.41
C PHE A 269 -0.98 -17.81 -8.79
N LYS A 270 -1.44 -18.94 -9.34
CA LYS A 270 -1.03 -19.44 -10.66
C LYS A 270 -2.21 -19.76 -11.57
N SER A 271 -2.88 -18.73 -12.07
CA SER A 271 -3.91 -18.88 -13.12
C SER A 271 -3.33 -19.27 -14.49
N GLY A 272 -2.11 -18.80 -14.79
CA GLY A 272 -1.46 -18.91 -16.11
C GLY A 272 -0.30 -19.92 -16.22
N GLY A 273 0.06 -20.26 -17.46
CA GLY A 273 1.12 -21.23 -17.79
C GLY A 273 0.61 -22.66 -17.98
N PHE A 274 1.53 -23.62 -18.10
CA PHE A 274 1.24 -25.01 -18.52
C PHE A 274 0.17 -25.71 -17.67
N ILE A 275 0.25 -25.52 -16.36
CA ILE A 275 -0.66 -26.04 -15.36
C ILE A 275 -1.06 -24.89 -14.40
N GLY A 276 -2.33 -24.85 -14.01
CA GLY A 276 -2.89 -23.83 -13.12
C GLY A 276 -3.16 -24.32 -11.70
N GLY A 277 -3.48 -23.38 -10.81
CA GLY A 277 -3.66 -23.59 -9.38
C GLY A 277 -2.34 -23.47 -8.60
N ALA A 278 -2.41 -22.75 -7.48
CA ALA A 278 -1.40 -22.69 -6.43
C ALA A 278 -2.13 -22.32 -5.12
N GLY A 279 -3.06 -23.18 -4.70
CA GLY A 279 -3.83 -23.01 -3.47
C GLY A 279 -3.77 -24.26 -2.60
N HIS A 280 -4.19 -24.12 -1.34
CA HIS A 280 -4.04 -25.10 -0.26
C HIS A 280 -2.62 -25.67 -0.25
N GLY A 281 -1.68 -24.84 0.17
CA GLY A 281 -0.26 -25.16 0.26
C GLY A 281 0.38 -24.81 1.59
N HIS A 282 1.65 -25.23 1.74
CA HIS A 282 2.44 -25.03 2.95
C HIS A 282 3.73 -24.26 2.67
N THR A 283 3.98 -23.22 3.47
CA THR A 283 5.19 -22.38 3.35
C THR A 283 6.23 -22.77 4.40
N PHE A 284 7.29 -23.44 3.95
CA PHE A 284 8.36 -23.99 4.79
C PHE A 284 9.72 -23.33 4.49
N LYS A 285 10.74 -23.72 5.27
CA LYS A 285 12.15 -23.29 5.04
C LYS A 285 12.97 -24.45 4.49
N ASP A 286 13.79 -24.17 3.48
CA ASP A 286 14.86 -25.08 3.10
C ASP A 286 16.00 -25.10 4.14
N LYS A 287 16.92 -26.05 3.99
CA LYS A 287 18.09 -26.23 4.88
C LYS A 287 19.07 -25.06 4.91
N TYR A 288 18.85 -24.01 4.11
CA TYR A 288 19.62 -22.78 4.09
C TYR A 288 18.81 -21.56 4.57
N GLY A 289 17.53 -21.74 4.93
CA GLY A 289 16.64 -20.66 5.33
C GLY A 289 16.06 -19.85 4.17
N ASN A 290 15.97 -20.41 2.97
CA ASN A 290 15.11 -19.85 1.91
C ASN A 290 13.66 -20.34 2.11
N TYR A 291 12.67 -19.50 1.85
CA TYR A 291 11.26 -19.86 1.98
C TYR A 291 10.74 -20.49 0.68
N TRP A 292 10.06 -21.62 0.82
CA TRP A 292 9.43 -22.34 -0.28
C TRP A 292 7.97 -22.58 0.06
N HIS A 293 7.10 -22.45 -0.92
CA HIS A 293 5.71 -22.84 -0.82
C HIS A 293 5.49 -24.06 -1.72
N VAL A 294 4.83 -25.08 -1.19
CA VAL A 294 4.38 -26.25 -1.96
C VAL A 294 2.86 -26.23 -1.98
N ALA A 295 2.22 -26.34 -3.14
CA ALA A 295 0.79 -26.07 -3.29
C ALA A 295 0.09 -27.01 -4.29
N THR A 296 -1.24 -27.01 -4.23
CA THR A 296 -2.11 -27.83 -5.07
C THR A 296 -2.36 -27.18 -6.42
N MET A 297 -2.16 -27.98 -7.48
CA MET A 297 -2.36 -27.61 -8.88
C MET A 297 -3.43 -28.51 -9.52
N LYS A 298 -4.25 -27.98 -10.42
CA LYS A 298 -5.33 -28.75 -11.06
C LYS A 298 -4.94 -29.35 -12.41
N ILE A 299 -5.55 -30.50 -12.72
CA ILE A 299 -5.86 -30.93 -14.09
C ILE A 299 -7.38 -31.03 -14.19
N SER A 300 -7.99 -31.77 -13.27
CA SER A 300 -9.44 -31.86 -13.03
C SER A 300 -10.29 -32.19 -14.28
N GLN A 301 -9.84 -33.12 -15.13
CA GLN A 301 -10.54 -33.49 -16.37
C GLN A 301 -11.25 -34.86 -16.29
N ARG A 302 -10.60 -35.88 -15.70
CA ARG A 302 -11.20 -37.21 -15.46
C ARG A 302 -12.11 -37.19 -14.24
N HIS A 303 -11.65 -36.53 -13.19
CA HIS A 303 -12.38 -36.29 -11.96
C HIS A 303 -11.99 -34.93 -11.39
N MET A 304 -12.86 -34.28 -10.60
CA MET A 304 -12.58 -32.95 -10.06
C MET A 304 -11.31 -32.90 -9.19
N PHE A 305 -10.97 -34.01 -8.53
CA PHE A 305 -9.76 -34.17 -7.72
C PHE A 305 -8.55 -34.75 -8.49
N GLU A 306 -8.53 -34.73 -9.82
CA GLU A 306 -7.32 -35.02 -10.61
C GLU A 306 -6.28 -33.89 -10.44
N ARG A 307 -5.52 -33.95 -9.34
CA ARG A 307 -4.64 -32.90 -8.80
C ARG A 307 -3.16 -33.28 -8.84
N ARG A 308 -2.28 -32.27 -8.85
CA ARG A 308 -0.81 -32.37 -8.85
C ARG A 308 -0.19 -31.38 -7.86
N LEU A 309 1.10 -31.52 -7.58
CA LEU A 309 1.83 -30.61 -6.69
C LEU A 309 2.79 -29.70 -7.46
N GLY A 310 2.89 -28.45 -7.01
CA GLY A 310 3.87 -27.47 -7.48
C GLY A 310 4.74 -26.96 -6.34
N LEU A 311 6.01 -26.65 -6.63
CA LEU A 311 6.97 -26.05 -5.71
C LEU A 311 7.35 -24.64 -6.19
N PHE A 312 7.29 -23.66 -5.30
CA PHE A 312 7.40 -22.23 -5.62
C PHE A 312 8.36 -21.50 -4.64
N PRO A 313 9.24 -20.61 -5.12
CA PRO A 313 10.10 -19.80 -4.26
C PRO A 313 9.36 -18.58 -3.71
N VAL A 314 9.42 -18.37 -2.40
CA VAL A 314 8.75 -17.27 -1.68
C VAL A 314 9.75 -16.34 -1.01
N TYR A 315 9.51 -15.03 -1.10
CA TYR A 315 10.20 -14.01 -0.30
C TYR A 315 9.22 -13.26 0.61
N ILE A 316 9.73 -12.71 1.69
CA ILE A 316 8.99 -11.83 2.60
C ILE A 316 9.74 -10.50 2.66
N THR A 317 9.07 -9.41 2.30
CA THR A 317 9.67 -8.06 2.22
C THR A 317 10.04 -7.51 3.59
N GLU A 318 10.76 -6.38 3.61
CA GLU A 318 11.06 -5.67 4.85
C GLU A 318 9.79 -5.20 5.58
N ASP A 319 8.78 -4.71 4.85
CA ASP A 319 7.44 -4.39 5.37
C ASP A 319 6.53 -5.62 5.59
N GLY A 320 7.09 -6.83 5.56
CA GLY A 320 6.42 -8.06 5.99
C GLY A 320 5.40 -8.63 5.01
N ARG A 321 5.44 -8.23 3.73
CA ARG A 321 4.57 -8.75 2.66
C ARG A 321 5.18 -9.99 2.02
N PHE A 322 4.36 -10.99 1.75
CA PHE A 322 4.76 -12.18 0.99
C PHE A 322 4.78 -11.86 -0.52
N GLY A 323 5.68 -12.48 -1.25
CA GLY A 323 5.66 -12.53 -2.71
C GLY A 323 6.23 -13.87 -3.22
N GLU A 324 5.68 -14.37 -4.32
CA GLU A 324 5.98 -15.69 -4.87
C GLU A 324 6.27 -15.63 -6.38
N HIS A 325 7.13 -16.52 -6.88
CA HIS A 325 7.35 -16.71 -8.32
C HIS A 325 6.50 -17.86 -8.88
N THR A 326 5.31 -17.56 -9.40
CA THR A 326 4.42 -18.54 -10.08
C THR A 326 4.62 -18.63 -11.60
N VAL A 327 5.31 -17.65 -12.18
CA VAL A 327 5.69 -17.62 -13.59
C VAL A 327 7.08 -18.22 -13.75
N TRP A 328 7.32 -18.98 -14.83
CA TRP A 328 8.56 -19.70 -15.12
C TRP A 328 8.93 -20.85 -14.18
N THR A 329 8.14 -21.15 -13.13
CA THR A 329 8.33 -22.38 -12.32
C THR A 329 7.80 -23.64 -13.00
N ASP A 330 6.96 -23.49 -14.01
CA ASP A 330 6.66 -24.51 -15.02
C ASP A 330 7.70 -24.54 -16.17
N TYR A 331 8.79 -23.79 -16.07
CA TYR A 331 9.97 -23.91 -16.93
C TYR A 331 11.15 -24.44 -16.09
N PRO A 332 12.25 -24.94 -16.70
CA PRO A 332 13.40 -25.43 -15.95
C PRO A 332 14.04 -24.34 -15.07
N PHE A 333 13.94 -24.50 -13.74
CA PHE A 333 14.51 -23.60 -12.73
C PHE A 333 15.40 -24.37 -11.73
N ARG A 334 16.21 -23.64 -10.95
CA ARG A 334 17.22 -24.20 -10.04
C ARG A 334 16.76 -24.17 -8.59
N ILE A 335 16.88 -25.31 -7.91
CA ILE A 335 16.97 -25.35 -6.43
C ILE A 335 18.40 -24.89 -6.04
N PRO A 336 18.56 -23.91 -5.14
CA PRO A 336 19.85 -23.41 -4.70
C PRO A 336 20.52 -24.36 -3.69
N ASP A 337 21.85 -24.29 -3.66
CA ASP A 337 22.74 -25.01 -2.73
C ASP A 337 23.24 -24.13 -1.56
N LYS A 338 22.57 -22.99 -1.33
CA LYS A 338 22.93 -21.93 -0.38
C LYS A 338 21.74 -21.02 -0.05
N LYS A 339 21.90 -20.12 0.93
CA LYS A 339 21.00 -18.98 1.11
C LYS A 339 21.12 -18.03 -0.09
N ILE A 340 19.98 -17.61 -0.62
CA ILE A 340 19.84 -16.56 -1.65
C ILE A 340 18.66 -15.64 -1.35
N ASP A 341 18.52 -14.57 -2.11
CA ASP A 341 17.41 -13.63 -2.02
C ASP A 341 16.49 -13.79 -3.24
N PHE A 342 15.38 -14.50 -3.10
CA PHE A 342 14.43 -14.70 -4.19
C PHE A 342 13.78 -13.39 -4.68
N GLN A 343 13.90 -12.25 -3.98
CA GLN A 343 13.47 -10.97 -4.52
C GLN A 343 14.46 -10.41 -5.56
N GLN A 344 15.71 -10.90 -5.59
CA GLN A 344 16.83 -10.35 -6.37
C GLN A 344 17.53 -11.37 -7.29
N ASP A 345 17.49 -12.66 -6.96
CA ASP A 345 18.20 -13.75 -7.64
C ASP A 345 17.28 -14.52 -8.62
N ASP A 346 17.65 -14.57 -9.91
CA ASP A 346 16.96 -15.37 -10.93
C ASP A 346 17.32 -16.87 -10.82
N LEU A 347 16.31 -17.73 -10.67
CA LEU A 347 16.45 -19.18 -10.59
C LEU A 347 16.42 -19.89 -11.95
N SER A 348 16.09 -19.19 -13.04
CA SER A 348 15.94 -19.78 -14.36
C SER A 348 17.19 -20.56 -14.79
N ALA A 349 16.98 -21.72 -15.43
CA ALA A 349 18.07 -22.39 -16.14
C ALA A 349 18.57 -21.60 -17.37
N GLY A 350 17.83 -20.57 -17.79
CA GLY A 350 18.08 -19.81 -19.01
C GLY A 350 17.62 -20.55 -20.28
N TRP A 351 16.62 -21.44 -20.16
CA TRP A 351 16.11 -22.27 -21.25
C TRP A 351 14.65 -21.94 -21.52
N ASN A 352 14.35 -21.54 -22.76
CA ASN A 352 12.99 -21.25 -23.20
C ASN A 352 12.35 -22.52 -23.76
N LEU A 353 11.02 -22.51 -23.83
CA LEU A 353 10.24 -23.55 -24.49
C LEU A 353 10.42 -23.44 -26.02
N LEU A 354 10.75 -24.57 -26.65
CA LEU A 354 11.01 -24.68 -28.08
C LEU A 354 9.92 -25.44 -28.82
N SER A 355 9.06 -26.17 -28.11
CA SER A 355 7.98 -27.00 -28.69
C SER A 355 6.66 -26.26 -28.91
N TYR A 356 6.46 -25.07 -28.32
CA TYR A 356 5.21 -24.32 -28.42
C TYR A 356 4.77 -24.06 -29.86
N ASP A 357 3.53 -24.44 -30.20
CA ASP A 357 2.91 -24.34 -31.52
C ASP A 357 3.85 -24.78 -32.68
N LYS A 358 4.61 -25.85 -32.44
CA LYS A 358 5.45 -26.48 -33.46
C LYS A 358 4.72 -27.70 -34.07
N PRO A 359 4.77 -27.91 -35.41
CA PRO A 359 4.08 -29.00 -36.07
C PRO A 359 4.37 -30.37 -35.45
N VAL A 360 3.29 -31.14 -35.25
CA VAL A 360 3.34 -32.48 -34.65
C VAL A 360 2.83 -33.52 -35.64
N LEU A 361 3.48 -34.68 -35.65
CA LEU A 361 3.00 -35.91 -36.27
C LEU A 361 2.93 -37.01 -35.20
N SER A 362 2.10 -38.03 -35.42
CA SER A 362 2.06 -39.23 -34.58
C SER A 362 1.90 -40.50 -35.42
N SER A 363 2.13 -41.66 -34.80
CA SER A 363 1.78 -42.97 -35.36
C SER A 363 0.28 -43.11 -35.61
N SER A 364 -0.51 -42.63 -34.66
CA SER A 364 -1.97 -42.69 -34.65
C SER A 364 -2.52 -41.57 -33.75
N PHE A 365 -3.81 -41.27 -33.85
CA PHE A 365 -4.49 -40.42 -32.87
C PHE A 365 -5.99 -40.72 -32.80
N GLN A 366 -6.62 -40.31 -31.70
CA GLN A 366 -8.08 -40.22 -31.54
C GLN A 366 -8.54 -38.80 -31.89
N LEU A 367 -9.72 -38.63 -32.51
CA LEU A 367 -10.20 -37.33 -33.01
C LEU A 367 -10.33 -36.25 -31.92
N GLU A 368 -10.63 -36.65 -30.69
CA GLU A 368 -10.77 -35.77 -29.52
C GLU A 368 -9.42 -35.43 -28.85
N PHE A 369 -8.35 -36.16 -29.18
CA PHE A 369 -7.05 -36.10 -28.50
C PHE A 369 -5.92 -35.88 -29.52
N LEU A 370 -5.94 -34.71 -30.16
CA LEU A 370 -5.12 -34.37 -31.32
C LEU A 370 -3.61 -34.24 -30.98
N PRO A 371 -2.68 -34.57 -31.91
CA PRO A 371 -1.24 -34.48 -31.66
C PRO A 371 -0.74 -33.08 -31.23
N ALA A 372 -1.42 -32.01 -31.67
CA ALA A 372 -1.07 -30.63 -31.29
C ALA A 372 -1.26 -30.33 -29.80
N TYR A 373 -2.14 -31.05 -29.10
CA TYR A 373 -2.38 -30.87 -27.65
C TYR A 373 -1.19 -31.30 -26.80
N ALA A 374 -0.22 -32.05 -27.34
CA ALA A 374 1.03 -32.34 -26.62
C ALA A 374 1.99 -31.13 -26.56
N VAL A 375 1.70 -30.01 -27.22
CA VAL A 375 2.63 -28.86 -27.36
C VAL A 375 1.96 -27.47 -27.32
N ASN A 376 0.72 -27.37 -26.84
CA ASN A 376 -0.05 -26.12 -26.73
C ASN A 376 0.06 -25.41 -25.36
N GLU A 377 0.81 -25.99 -24.42
CA GLU A 377 0.94 -25.52 -23.02
C GLU A 377 -0.39 -25.50 -22.22
N GLN A 378 -1.25 -26.50 -22.43
CA GLN A 378 -2.48 -26.67 -21.64
C GLN A 378 -2.62 -28.12 -21.14
N VAL A 379 -2.26 -28.38 -19.87
CA VAL A 379 -2.31 -29.73 -19.28
C VAL A 379 -3.71 -30.35 -19.25
N GLU A 380 -4.76 -29.54 -19.31
CA GLU A 380 -6.17 -29.94 -19.35
C GLU A 380 -6.61 -30.56 -20.68
N ASN A 381 -5.72 -30.68 -21.68
CA ASN A 381 -5.93 -31.57 -22.81
C ASN A 381 -4.63 -32.29 -23.19
N TRP A 382 -4.74 -33.31 -24.05
CA TRP A 382 -3.62 -34.19 -24.37
C TRP A 382 -3.76 -34.82 -25.74
N TRP A 383 -2.63 -35.21 -26.31
CA TRP A 383 -2.63 -36.19 -27.39
C TRP A 383 -2.88 -37.59 -26.83
N SER A 384 -3.62 -38.42 -27.57
CA SER A 384 -3.68 -39.87 -27.36
C SER A 384 -3.52 -40.58 -28.69
N ALA A 385 -2.61 -41.55 -28.72
CA ALA A 385 -2.61 -42.63 -29.70
C ALA A 385 -3.93 -43.42 -29.66
N GLN A 386 -4.15 -44.26 -30.68
CA GLN A 386 -5.29 -45.18 -30.73
C GLN A 386 -5.11 -46.37 -29.76
N THR A 387 -3.87 -46.78 -29.49
CA THR A 387 -3.56 -47.97 -28.68
C THR A 387 -2.55 -47.72 -27.56
N GLY A 388 -2.31 -48.74 -26.74
CA GLY A 388 -1.27 -48.79 -25.71
C GLY A 388 0.02 -49.46 -26.17
N ASN A 389 0.14 -49.79 -27.45
CA ASN A 389 1.07 -50.82 -27.91
C ASN A 389 2.51 -50.27 -28.07
N PRO A 390 3.56 -51.10 -27.93
CA PRO A 390 4.92 -50.76 -28.32
C PRO A 390 4.98 -50.29 -29.78
N GLY A 391 5.66 -49.16 -30.01
CA GLY A 391 5.80 -48.56 -31.33
C GLY A 391 4.88 -47.39 -31.62
N GLU A 392 3.88 -47.10 -30.78
CA GLU A 392 3.14 -45.82 -30.85
C GLU A 392 4.10 -44.65 -30.55
N TRP A 393 4.01 -43.53 -31.28
CA TRP A 393 4.96 -42.43 -31.22
C TRP A 393 4.34 -41.06 -31.50
N LEU A 394 4.99 -40.01 -30.97
CA LEU A 394 4.71 -38.60 -31.27
C LEU A 394 6.02 -37.87 -31.62
N GLN A 395 5.97 -37.03 -32.66
CA GLN A 395 7.12 -36.35 -33.26
C GLN A 395 6.84 -34.85 -33.41
N VAL A 396 7.75 -34.01 -32.96
CA VAL A 396 7.70 -32.54 -33.11
C VAL A 396 8.76 -32.07 -34.12
N ASP A 397 8.39 -31.15 -35.01
CA ASP A 397 9.28 -30.41 -35.90
C ASP A 397 9.50 -28.99 -35.38
N LEU A 398 10.69 -28.69 -34.84
CA LEU A 398 11.07 -27.37 -34.32
C LEU A 398 11.21 -26.28 -35.40
N LYS A 399 10.81 -26.55 -36.65
CA LYS A 399 10.87 -25.70 -37.87
C LYS A 399 12.31 -25.40 -38.35
N LYS A 400 13.28 -25.30 -37.44
CA LYS A 400 14.72 -25.04 -37.67
C LYS A 400 15.59 -25.89 -36.72
N LYS A 401 16.90 -25.99 -36.96
CA LYS A 401 17.84 -26.72 -36.08
C LYS A 401 18.16 -25.92 -34.81
N LEU A 402 17.51 -26.28 -33.71
CA LEU A 402 17.63 -25.65 -32.39
C LEU A 402 18.53 -26.45 -31.44
N GLU A 403 18.93 -25.82 -30.35
CA GLU A 403 19.79 -26.39 -29.32
C GLU A 403 18.96 -26.76 -28.09
N VAL A 404 18.68 -28.05 -27.93
CA VAL A 404 17.86 -28.62 -26.85
C VAL A 404 18.73 -28.94 -25.63
N CYS A 405 18.33 -28.45 -24.46
CA CYS A 405 19.02 -28.67 -23.18
C CYS A 405 18.27 -29.66 -22.27
N ALA A 406 16.94 -29.65 -22.29
CA ALA A 406 16.10 -30.54 -21.49
C ALA A 406 14.78 -30.86 -22.19
N ILE A 407 14.11 -31.93 -21.75
CA ILE A 407 12.79 -32.34 -22.23
C ILE A 407 11.98 -32.75 -21.00
N GLN A 408 10.79 -32.19 -20.80
CA GLN A 408 9.82 -32.71 -19.82
C GLN A 408 8.80 -33.59 -20.54
N VAL A 409 8.54 -34.77 -19.99
CA VAL A 409 7.50 -35.68 -20.49
C VAL A 409 6.36 -35.72 -19.48
N ASN A 410 5.19 -35.24 -19.88
CA ASN A 410 3.98 -35.22 -19.09
C ASN A 410 3.00 -36.25 -19.68
N PHE A 411 2.79 -37.35 -18.97
CA PHE A 411 1.86 -38.40 -19.38
C PHE A 411 0.43 -38.07 -18.97
N ALA A 412 -0.54 -38.57 -19.75
CA ALA A 412 -1.96 -38.27 -19.54
C ALA A 412 -2.81 -39.46 -19.07
N ASP A 413 -2.25 -40.68 -18.92
CA ASP A 413 -2.97 -41.88 -18.44
C ASP A 413 -4.33 -42.14 -19.17
N GLN A 414 -4.45 -41.83 -20.46
CA GLN A 414 -5.73 -41.94 -21.21
C GLN A 414 -6.24 -43.39 -21.28
N ASP A 415 -7.51 -43.59 -20.92
CA ASP A 415 -8.19 -44.90 -20.88
C ASP A 415 -7.42 -45.96 -20.06
N PHE A 416 -6.69 -45.53 -19.02
CA PHE A 416 -6.06 -46.44 -18.08
C PHE A 416 -7.10 -47.20 -17.25
N THR A 417 -6.75 -48.42 -16.86
CA THR A 417 -7.61 -49.37 -16.14
C THR A 417 -6.98 -49.82 -14.82
N ILE A 418 -6.27 -48.90 -14.15
CA ILE A 418 -5.57 -49.17 -12.88
C ILE A 418 -6.19 -48.36 -11.75
N HIS A 419 -6.47 -49.03 -10.63
CA HIS A 419 -7.05 -48.44 -9.42
C HIS A 419 -6.20 -48.74 -8.18
N ALA A 420 -6.42 -47.99 -7.10
CA ALA A 420 -5.82 -48.29 -5.80
C ALA A 420 -6.36 -49.61 -5.19
N PRO A 421 -5.53 -50.38 -4.47
CA PRO A 421 -4.08 -50.23 -4.32
C PRO A 421 -3.29 -50.96 -5.43
N HIS A 422 -2.55 -50.21 -6.25
CA HIS A 422 -1.62 -50.77 -7.25
C HIS A 422 -0.15 -50.80 -6.78
N PRO A 423 0.69 -51.70 -7.33
CA PRO A 423 2.13 -51.49 -7.42
C PRO A 423 2.46 -50.34 -8.38
N LEU A 424 3.53 -49.57 -8.11
CA LEU A 424 3.94 -48.39 -8.91
C LEU A 424 4.05 -48.69 -10.41
N PHE A 425 3.45 -47.84 -11.25
CA PHE A 425 3.41 -48.05 -12.70
C PHE A 425 4.50 -47.26 -13.45
N ALA A 426 5.55 -47.95 -13.91
CA ALA A 426 6.57 -47.33 -14.75
C ALA A 426 6.22 -47.38 -16.25
N TYR A 427 6.13 -46.19 -16.88
CA TYR A 427 6.19 -46.03 -18.34
C TYR A 427 7.59 -46.39 -18.87
N GLN A 428 7.66 -46.98 -20.08
CA GLN A 428 8.92 -47.34 -20.74
C GLN A 428 8.91 -46.87 -22.19
N TYR A 429 9.87 -46.02 -22.55
CA TYR A 429 9.90 -45.30 -23.82
C TYR A 429 11.34 -45.02 -24.29
N LYS A 430 11.50 -44.44 -25.47
CA LYS A 430 12.74 -43.80 -25.92
C LYS A 430 12.44 -42.45 -26.55
N ILE A 431 13.41 -41.52 -26.49
CA ILE A 431 13.36 -40.25 -27.23
C ILE A 431 14.52 -40.22 -28.22
N GLU A 432 14.18 -39.98 -29.48
CA GLU A 432 15.11 -39.88 -30.60
C GLU A 432 15.14 -38.45 -31.15
N ALA A 433 16.29 -38.03 -31.66
CA ALA A 433 16.49 -36.76 -32.36
C ALA A 433 16.83 -37.03 -33.84
N SER A 434 16.44 -36.12 -34.73
CA SER A 434 16.81 -36.13 -36.15
C SER A 434 17.00 -34.74 -36.73
N ASP A 435 17.98 -34.63 -37.63
CA ASP A 435 18.24 -33.42 -38.42
C ASP A 435 17.41 -33.35 -39.72
N ASP A 436 16.89 -34.49 -40.19
CA ASP A 436 16.23 -34.65 -41.50
C ASP A 436 14.88 -35.40 -41.45
N GLY A 437 14.45 -35.87 -40.28
CA GLY A 437 13.20 -36.61 -40.07
C GLY A 437 13.27 -38.09 -40.48
N SER A 438 14.37 -38.53 -41.10
CA SER A 438 14.55 -39.90 -41.60
C SER A 438 15.62 -40.68 -40.83
N LYS A 439 16.71 -40.02 -40.41
CA LYS A 439 17.83 -40.61 -39.67
C LYS A 439 17.72 -40.25 -38.20
N TRP A 440 17.46 -41.25 -37.37
CA TRP A 440 17.13 -41.07 -35.96
C TRP A 440 18.26 -41.55 -35.06
N LYS A 441 18.52 -40.80 -33.99
CA LYS A 441 19.48 -41.16 -32.94
C LYS A 441 18.82 -41.04 -31.58
N ALA A 442 18.84 -42.11 -30.79
CA ALA A 442 18.41 -42.06 -29.40
C ALA A 442 19.23 -41.04 -28.59
N ILE A 443 18.53 -40.18 -27.84
CA ILE A 443 19.11 -39.18 -26.93
C ILE A 443 18.65 -39.40 -25.48
N VAL A 444 17.53 -40.09 -25.28
CA VAL A 444 17.06 -40.61 -23.99
C VAL A 444 16.60 -42.05 -24.21
N ASP A 445 17.01 -42.95 -23.32
CA ASP A 445 16.56 -44.34 -23.30
C ASP A 445 15.95 -44.65 -21.93
N LYS A 446 14.68 -45.08 -21.94
CA LYS A 446 13.86 -45.46 -20.80
C LYS A 446 13.18 -46.81 -21.05
N THR A 447 13.70 -47.62 -21.98
CA THR A 447 13.17 -48.96 -22.33
C THR A 447 13.12 -49.93 -21.15
N HIS A 448 14.03 -49.76 -20.18
CA HIS A 448 14.08 -50.54 -18.94
C HIS A 448 13.74 -49.70 -17.69
N ASN A 449 12.97 -48.62 -17.84
CA ASN A 449 12.57 -47.77 -16.72
C ASN A 449 11.69 -48.53 -15.71
N THR A 450 11.94 -48.26 -14.43
CA THR A 450 11.19 -48.79 -13.27
C THR A 450 10.70 -47.70 -12.32
N LYS A 451 11.02 -46.41 -12.56
CA LYS A 451 10.44 -45.29 -11.80
C LYS A 451 9.06 -44.94 -12.39
N ASP A 452 8.03 -44.90 -11.55
CA ASP A 452 6.79 -44.20 -11.84
C ASP A 452 7.06 -42.69 -11.74
N ALA A 453 6.99 -42.01 -12.88
CA ALA A 453 7.56 -40.68 -13.12
C ALA A 453 6.77 -40.00 -14.25
N VAL A 454 5.62 -39.43 -13.90
CA VAL A 454 4.64 -38.96 -14.88
C VAL A 454 4.85 -37.54 -15.38
N HIS A 455 5.79 -36.78 -14.78
CA HIS A 455 6.11 -35.38 -15.14
C HIS A 455 7.63 -35.12 -15.26
N GLU A 456 8.42 -36.15 -15.57
CA GLU A 456 9.89 -36.14 -15.48
C GLU A 456 10.55 -35.07 -16.37
N LEU A 457 11.32 -34.15 -15.74
CA LEU A 457 12.22 -33.23 -16.43
C LEU A 457 13.59 -33.87 -16.69
N ILE A 458 13.82 -34.26 -17.94
CA ILE A 458 15.04 -34.93 -18.40
C ILE A 458 16.05 -33.90 -18.89
N VAL A 459 16.94 -33.48 -18.00
CA VAL A 459 18.09 -32.62 -18.36
C VAL A 459 19.13 -33.44 -19.13
N LEU A 460 19.47 -33.01 -20.36
CA LEU A 460 20.40 -33.73 -21.21
C LEU A 460 21.85 -33.50 -20.74
N LYS A 461 22.62 -34.58 -20.55
CA LYS A 461 24.05 -34.55 -20.15
C LYS A 461 24.92 -33.66 -21.04
N LYS A 462 24.51 -33.47 -22.29
CA LYS A 462 25.04 -32.50 -23.26
C LYS A 462 23.89 -32.03 -24.13
N ALA A 463 23.81 -30.72 -24.38
CA ALA A 463 22.80 -30.16 -25.27
C ALA A 463 22.91 -30.74 -26.69
N VAL A 464 21.75 -30.99 -27.32
CA VAL A 464 21.63 -31.62 -28.63
C VAL A 464 21.13 -30.60 -29.63
N LYS A 465 21.90 -30.35 -30.70
CA LYS A 465 21.41 -29.58 -31.84
C LYS A 465 20.62 -30.50 -32.78
N THR A 466 19.34 -30.21 -33.00
CA THR A 466 18.41 -31.04 -33.80
C THR A 466 17.27 -30.19 -34.37
N ARG A 467 16.56 -30.69 -35.39
CA ARG A 467 15.30 -30.10 -35.86
C ARG A 467 14.08 -30.88 -35.37
N TYR A 468 14.16 -32.21 -35.39
CA TYR A 468 13.07 -33.09 -35.01
C TYR A 468 13.39 -33.81 -33.70
N LEU A 469 12.34 -34.06 -32.90
CA LEU A 469 12.37 -34.97 -31.76
C LEU A 469 11.17 -35.91 -31.86
N ARG A 470 11.33 -37.17 -31.44
CA ARG A 470 10.26 -38.16 -31.41
C ARG A 470 10.35 -39.02 -30.15
N ILE A 471 9.25 -39.10 -29.40
CA ILE A 471 9.07 -40.05 -28.29
C ILE A 471 8.31 -41.27 -28.79
N ILE A 472 8.74 -42.47 -28.37
CA ILE A 472 8.22 -43.76 -28.84
C ILE A 472 7.95 -44.64 -27.62
N ASN A 473 6.74 -45.18 -27.52
CA ASN A 473 6.38 -46.19 -26.53
C ASN A 473 7.10 -47.51 -26.78
N THR A 474 7.55 -48.20 -25.74
CA THR A 474 8.29 -49.47 -25.87
C THR A 474 7.72 -50.62 -25.02
N LYS A 475 6.57 -50.42 -24.37
CA LYS A 475 5.91 -51.38 -23.47
C LYS A 475 4.40 -51.33 -23.68
N GLU A 476 3.73 -52.47 -23.60
CA GLU A 476 2.26 -52.54 -23.58
C GLU A 476 1.71 -51.78 -22.37
N LEU A 477 0.75 -50.89 -22.60
CA LEU A 477 0.11 -50.07 -21.56
C LEU A 477 -1.30 -50.59 -21.24
N PRO A 478 -1.77 -50.51 -19.98
CA PRO A 478 -3.13 -50.88 -19.58
C PRO A 478 -4.15 -49.78 -19.90
N GLY A 479 -3.96 -49.11 -21.04
CA GLY A 479 -4.61 -47.90 -21.52
C GLY A 479 -3.86 -47.39 -22.76
N LYS A 480 -4.03 -46.13 -23.16
CA LYS A 480 -3.47 -45.59 -24.42
C LYS A 480 -2.22 -44.74 -24.20
N PHE A 481 -1.28 -44.79 -25.15
CA PHE A 481 -0.09 -43.95 -25.10
C PHE A 481 -0.47 -42.49 -25.37
N SER A 482 -0.28 -41.63 -24.36
CA SER A 482 -0.93 -40.31 -24.29
C SER A 482 -0.09 -39.31 -23.50
N LEU A 483 -0.09 -38.05 -23.96
CA LEU A 483 0.80 -36.99 -23.47
C LEU A 483 0.06 -35.65 -23.40
N SER A 484 -0.01 -35.07 -22.20
CA SER A 484 -0.48 -33.69 -21.96
C SER A 484 0.63 -32.65 -22.18
N GLY A 485 1.89 -33.08 -22.34
CA GLY A 485 2.98 -32.15 -22.64
C GLY A 485 4.29 -32.86 -22.97
N PHE A 486 4.72 -32.78 -24.23
CA PHE A 486 6.06 -33.16 -24.69
C PHE A 486 6.92 -31.89 -24.85
N ARG A 487 7.33 -31.34 -23.70
CA ARG A 487 7.82 -29.96 -23.57
C ARG A 487 9.34 -29.93 -23.76
N VAL A 488 9.80 -29.32 -24.85
CA VAL A 488 11.22 -29.31 -25.26
C VAL A 488 11.84 -27.96 -24.91
N PHE A 489 12.90 -27.94 -24.11
CA PHE A 489 13.53 -26.70 -23.60
C PHE A 489 14.96 -26.50 -24.11
N GLY A 490 15.34 -25.25 -24.37
CA GLY A 490 16.69 -24.91 -24.83
C GLY A 490 16.82 -23.46 -25.29
N THR A 491 17.51 -23.21 -26.40
CA THR A 491 17.72 -21.84 -26.93
C THR A 491 17.34 -21.70 -28.41
N GLY A 492 16.44 -20.75 -28.70
CA GLY A 492 15.86 -20.52 -30.04
C GLY A 492 16.76 -19.78 -31.05
N LYS A 493 17.73 -18.99 -30.55
CA LYS A 493 18.76 -18.24 -31.29
C LYS A 493 18.25 -17.39 -32.48
N GLY A 494 17.04 -16.84 -32.36
CA GLY A 494 16.47 -15.78 -33.20
C GLY A 494 16.14 -14.53 -32.38
N ASP A 495 15.29 -13.66 -32.93
CA ASP A 495 14.95 -12.36 -32.34
C ASP A 495 14.01 -12.46 -31.13
N LEU A 496 14.19 -11.56 -30.17
CA LEU A 496 13.23 -11.33 -29.09
C LEU A 496 11.95 -10.67 -29.64
N PRO A 497 10.80 -10.82 -28.98
CA PRO A 497 9.60 -10.07 -29.34
C PRO A 497 9.82 -8.56 -29.13
N GLN A 498 9.04 -7.75 -29.84
CA GLN A 498 9.00 -6.30 -29.64
C GLN A 498 8.24 -5.95 -28.35
N ALA A 499 8.42 -4.73 -27.85
CA ALA A 499 7.66 -4.22 -26.70
C ALA A 499 6.17 -4.13 -27.04
N VAL A 500 5.31 -4.43 -26.06
CA VAL A 500 3.86 -4.47 -26.25
C VAL A 500 3.29 -3.05 -26.36
N THR A 501 2.45 -2.83 -27.38
CA THR A 501 1.76 -1.55 -27.65
C THR A 501 0.24 -1.70 -27.54
N GLY A 502 -0.48 -0.58 -27.61
CA GLY A 502 -1.94 -0.58 -27.73
C GLY A 502 -2.70 -1.09 -26.49
N ILE A 503 -2.04 -1.14 -25.33
CA ILE A 503 -2.61 -1.64 -24.07
C ILE A 503 -3.85 -0.80 -23.70
N LYS A 504 -4.99 -1.47 -23.58
CA LYS A 504 -6.28 -0.93 -23.12
C LYS A 504 -6.69 -1.71 -21.88
N ILE A 505 -7.08 -0.99 -20.84
CA ILE A 505 -7.51 -1.56 -19.56
C ILE A 505 -8.92 -1.04 -19.29
N GLN A 506 -9.87 -1.94 -19.08
CA GLN A 506 -11.23 -1.61 -18.69
C GLN A 506 -11.57 -2.28 -17.36
N ARG A 507 -11.80 -1.48 -16.32
CA ARG A 507 -12.45 -1.95 -15.10
C ARG A 507 -13.95 -2.12 -15.38
N ASN A 508 -14.56 -3.22 -14.92
CA ASN A 508 -15.97 -3.46 -15.15
C ASN A 508 -16.82 -2.49 -14.28
N PRO A 509 -17.81 -1.77 -14.85
CA PRO A 509 -18.59 -0.79 -14.11
C PRO A 509 -19.57 -1.40 -13.11
N ASN A 510 -19.95 -2.68 -13.29
CA ASN A 510 -20.89 -3.39 -12.43
C ASN A 510 -20.18 -4.25 -11.38
N ASP A 511 -18.89 -4.57 -11.59
CA ASP A 511 -18.06 -5.28 -10.63
C ASP A 511 -16.62 -4.75 -10.64
N ALA A 512 -16.30 -3.88 -9.67
CA ALA A 512 -14.98 -3.28 -9.55
C ALA A 512 -13.86 -4.29 -9.19
N ARG A 513 -14.18 -5.55 -8.85
CA ARG A 513 -13.19 -6.63 -8.69
C ARG A 513 -12.69 -7.17 -10.05
N ARG A 514 -13.32 -6.78 -11.16
CA ARG A 514 -13.13 -7.39 -12.48
C ARG A 514 -12.51 -6.42 -13.48
N PHE A 515 -11.43 -6.85 -14.13
CA PHE A 515 -10.73 -6.11 -15.18
C PHE A 515 -10.66 -6.92 -16.47
N SER A 516 -10.77 -6.23 -17.60
CA SER A 516 -10.56 -6.76 -18.95
C SER A 516 -9.46 -5.94 -19.63
N LEU A 517 -8.47 -6.62 -20.22
CA LEU A 517 -7.27 -6.04 -20.82
C LEU A 517 -7.10 -6.55 -22.25
N THR A 518 -6.70 -5.67 -23.18
CA THR A 518 -6.35 -6.02 -24.56
C THR A 518 -5.14 -5.21 -25.03
N TRP A 519 -4.34 -5.77 -25.93
CA TRP A 519 -3.14 -5.12 -26.48
C TRP A 519 -2.84 -5.56 -27.91
N ASP A 520 -1.89 -4.90 -28.58
CA ASP A 520 -1.52 -5.22 -29.97
C ASP A 520 -0.78 -6.57 -30.03
N LYS A 521 -1.32 -7.52 -30.81
CA LYS A 521 -0.74 -8.87 -30.97
C LYS A 521 0.62 -8.80 -31.66
N GLN A 522 1.66 -9.21 -30.95
CA GLN A 522 3.04 -9.19 -31.42
C GLN A 522 3.32 -10.36 -32.36
N LYS A 523 3.81 -10.08 -33.56
CA LYS A 523 4.04 -11.06 -34.65
C LYS A 523 4.99 -12.22 -34.30
N HIS A 524 5.87 -12.01 -33.31
CA HIS A 524 6.93 -12.93 -32.93
C HIS A 524 6.88 -13.32 -31.44
N ALA A 525 5.69 -13.26 -30.82
CA ALA A 525 5.47 -13.73 -29.46
C ALA A 525 4.81 -15.11 -29.44
N ASP A 526 5.33 -16.01 -28.60
CA ASP A 526 4.66 -17.27 -28.22
C ASP A 526 3.68 -17.04 -27.04
N GLY A 527 3.82 -15.93 -26.31
CA GLY A 527 2.90 -15.50 -25.25
C GLY A 527 3.27 -14.16 -24.61
N TYR A 528 2.62 -13.82 -23.50
CA TYR A 528 2.83 -12.59 -22.73
C TYR A 528 2.85 -12.86 -21.22
N ILE A 529 3.62 -12.07 -20.48
CA ILE A 529 3.54 -11.95 -19.02
C ILE A 529 2.83 -10.64 -18.69
N LEU A 530 1.66 -10.74 -18.04
CA LEU A 530 0.95 -9.62 -17.43
C LEU A 530 1.42 -9.46 -15.99
N ASN A 531 2.08 -8.34 -15.68
CA ASN A 531 2.43 -7.96 -14.33
C ASN A 531 1.36 -7.02 -13.76
N VAL A 532 1.01 -7.23 -12.50
CA VAL A 532 0.07 -6.40 -11.73
C VAL A 532 0.80 -5.86 -10.50
N ALA A 533 0.79 -4.54 -10.32
CA ALA A 533 1.44 -3.85 -9.22
C ALA A 533 0.46 -2.94 -8.45
N ASP A 534 0.78 -2.65 -7.19
CA ASP A 534 -0.03 -1.75 -6.35
C ASP A 534 0.10 -0.27 -6.78
N ALA A 535 -0.64 0.62 -6.13
CA ALA A 535 -0.60 2.06 -6.39
C ALA A 535 0.77 2.72 -6.13
N SER A 536 1.67 2.05 -5.40
CA SER A 536 3.07 2.46 -5.21
C SER A 536 4.04 1.82 -6.22
N GLY A 537 3.53 1.15 -7.25
CA GLY A 537 4.31 0.49 -8.29
C GLY A 537 5.01 -0.80 -7.83
N ARG A 538 4.67 -1.35 -6.66
CA ARG A 538 5.23 -2.62 -6.18
C ARG A 538 4.49 -3.79 -6.80
N LEU A 539 5.24 -4.69 -7.45
CA LEU A 539 4.70 -5.92 -8.04
C LEU A 539 3.95 -6.74 -6.98
N ILE A 540 2.73 -7.16 -7.32
CA ILE A 540 1.91 -8.09 -6.54
C ILE A 540 1.92 -9.46 -7.23
N HIS A 541 1.66 -9.48 -8.55
CA HIS A 541 1.51 -10.71 -9.32
C HIS A 541 2.13 -10.62 -10.72
N SER A 542 2.49 -11.78 -11.25
CA SER A 542 2.75 -12.01 -12.68
C SER A 542 1.88 -13.15 -13.18
N ILE A 543 1.30 -13.03 -14.38
CA ILE A 543 0.43 -14.05 -15.00
C ILE A 543 0.92 -14.34 -16.42
N MET A 544 1.13 -15.61 -16.76
CA MET A 544 1.48 -16.04 -18.12
C MET A 544 0.21 -16.32 -18.96
N VAL A 545 0.07 -15.65 -20.10
CA VAL A 545 -1.03 -15.83 -21.06
C VAL A 545 -0.50 -16.04 -22.48
N HIS A 546 -1.25 -16.75 -23.33
CA HIS A 546 -0.82 -17.07 -24.71
C HIS A 546 -1.54 -16.28 -25.81
N ASP A 547 -2.47 -15.38 -25.46
CA ASP A 547 -3.16 -14.50 -26.41
C ASP A 547 -3.07 -13.02 -26.00
N ASN A 548 -3.46 -12.10 -26.88
CA ASN A 548 -3.34 -10.65 -26.67
C ASN A 548 -4.53 -10.01 -25.91
N HIS A 549 -5.19 -10.80 -25.07
CA HIS A 549 -6.25 -10.38 -24.17
C HIS A 549 -6.13 -11.10 -22.82
N TYR A 550 -6.69 -10.48 -21.77
CA TYR A 550 -6.85 -11.11 -20.46
C TYR A 550 -8.09 -10.56 -19.76
N GLU A 551 -8.79 -11.39 -19.00
CA GLU A 551 -9.93 -10.98 -18.18
C GLU A 551 -9.91 -11.77 -16.87
N GLY A 552 -10.19 -11.10 -15.74
CA GLY A 552 -10.17 -11.75 -14.42
C GLY A 552 -10.92 -10.96 -13.36
N GLY A 553 -11.64 -11.67 -12.49
CA GLY A 553 -12.42 -11.11 -11.36
C GLY A 553 -11.72 -11.17 -10.00
N TRP A 554 -10.45 -11.59 -9.93
CA TRP A 554 -9.75 -11.86 -8.67
C TRP A 554 -9.34 -10.60 -7.86
N PHE A 555 -9.44 -9.41 -8.45
CA PHE A 555 -8.87 -8.19 -7.87
C PHE A 555 -9.63 -7.72 -6.62
N SER A 556 -8.94 -7.04 -5.70
CA SER A 556 -9.61 -6.39 -4.55
C SER A 556 -10.38 -5.16 -5.00
N ARG A 557 -11.66 -5.06 -4.60
CA ARG A 557 -12.61 -4.02 -5.02
C ARG A 557 -12.10 -2.61 -4.74
N ASP A 558 -11.52 -2.40 -3.57
CA ASP A 558 -11.16 -1.06 -3.06
C ASP A 558 -9.69 -0.68 -3.38
N THR A 559 -8.99 -1.50 -4.18
CA THR A 559 -7.57 -1.32 -4.51
C THR A 559 -7.39 -0.72 -5.91
N GLN A 560 -6.36 0.12 -6.08
CA GLN A 560 -5.89 0.61 -7.37
C GLN A 560 -4.69 -0.24 -7.83
N TYR A 561 -4.64 -0.52 -9.14
CA TYR A 561 -3.65 -1.40 -9.75
C TYR A 561 -2.98 -0.72 -10.96
N THR A 562 -1.69 -0.96 -11.12
CA THR A 562 -0.93 -0.64 -12.33
C THR A 562 -0.56 -1.94 -13.05
N PHE A 563 -0.42 -1.88 -14.38
CA PHE A 563 -0.27 -3.06 -15.23
C PHE A 563 0.88 -2.87 -16.24
N THR A 564 1.77 -3.86 -16.38
CA THR A 564 2.75 -3.90 -17.48
C THR A 564 2.68 -5.25 -18.21
N ILE A 565 2.94 -5.26 -19.51
CA ILE A 565 2.82 -6.46 -20.34
C ILE A 565 4.09 -6.67 -21.13
N HIS A 566 4.69 -7.86 -21.00
CA HIS A 566 5.91 -8.26 -21.67
C HIS A 566 5.62 -9.41 -22.62
N ALA A 567 6.01 -9.32 -23.88
CA ALA A 567 5.88 -10.45 -24.81
C ALA A 567 7.07 -11.42 -24.62
N PHE A 568 6.88 -12.72 -24.80
CA PHE A 568 7.98 -13.71 -24.77
C PHE A 568 7.93 -14.66 -25.97
N ASN A 569 9.06 -15.28 -26.29
CA ASN A 569 9.15 -16.38 -27.25
C ASN A 569 10.29 -17.36 -26.90
N GLU A 570 10.50 -18.37 -27.76
CA GLU A 570 11.62 -19.33 -27.78
C GLU A 570 13.06 -18.73 -27.64
N ASN A 571 13.21 -17.39 -27.77
CA ASN A 571 14.46 -16.64 -27.62
C ASN A 571 14.54 -15.85 -26.31
N GLY A 572 13.40 -15.57 -25.65
CA GLY A 572 13.31 -14.95 -24.33
C GLY A 572 12.22 -13.88 -24.23
N LEU A 573 12.29 -13.07 -23.17
CA LEU A 573 11.38 -11.95 -22.92
C LEU A 573 11.74 -10.72 -23.79
N SER A 574 10.73 -9.99 -24.27
CA SER A 574 10.87 -8.72 -24.98
C SER A 574 11.69 -7.72 -24.17
N LEU A 575 12.55 -6.95 -24.86
CA LEU A 575 13.22 -5.81 -24.25
C LEU A 575 12.20 -4.82 -23.69
N LEU A 576 12.33 -4.48 -22.41
CA LEU A 576 11.67 -3.31 -21.85
C LEU A 576 12.17 -2.07 -22.60
N ILE A 577 11.32 -1.52 -23.47
CA ILE A 577 11.32 -0.08 -23.66
C ILE A 577 10.65 0.49 -22.41
N ASN A 578 11.44 0.63 -21.33
CA ASN A 578 11.17 1.70 -20.39
C ASN A 578 11.37 2.97 -21.20
N ALA A 579 10.27 3.56 -21.68
CA ALA A 579 10.24 4.95 -22.07
C ALA A 579 10.61 5.72 -20.80
N GLN A 580 11.88 6.07 -20.65
CA GLN A 580 12.36 6.78 -19.47
C GLN A 580 11.56 8.06 -19.36
N THR A 581 10.84 8.25 -18.25
CA THR A 581 10.00 9.43 -18.08
C THR A 581 10.87 10.67 -18.16
N LYS A 582 10.74 11.41 -19.26
CA LYS A 582 11.61 12.53 -19.59
C LYS A 582 11.17 13.75 -18.81
N VAL A 583 12.04 14.24 -17.95
CA VAL A 583 11.84 15.48 -17.22
C VAL A 583 12.64 16.58 -17.93
N ALA A 584 11.96 17.59 -18.48
CA ALA A 584 12.63 18.80 -18.97
C ALA A 584 12.70 19.81 -17.82
N CYS A 585 13.90 20.10 -17.32
CA CYS A 585 14.12 21.21 -16.40
C CYS A 585 14.46 22.45 -17.23
N ILE A 586 13.50 23.36 -17.37
CA ILE A 586 13.64 24.62 -18.10
C ILE A 586 13.78 25.76 -17.10
N GLY A 587 14.71 26.67 -17.36
CA GLY A 587 14.79 27.89 -16.57
C GLY A 587 16.04 28.70 -16.78
N ALA A 588 16.39 29.49 -15.76
CA ALA A 588 17.50 30.43 -15.82
C ALA A 588 18.81 29.84 -15.26
N SER A 589 19.63 30.69 -14.61
CA SER A 589 20.95 30.34 -14.07
C SER A 589 20.91 29.36 -12.90
N ILE A 590 19.81 29.29 -12.13
CA ILE A 590 19.64 28.30 -11.06
C ILE A 590 19.44 26.90 -11.68
N THR A 591 18.56 26.78 -12.68
CA THR A 591 18.40 25.55 -13.47
C THR A 591 19.71 25.12 -14.13
N GLU A 592 20.44 26.06 -14.75
CA GLU A 592 21.74 25.80 -15.40
C GLU A 592 22.80 25.25 -14.42
N GLY A 593 22.66 25.54 -13.13
CA GLY A 593 23.65 25.24 -12.10
C GLY A 593 24.80 26.26 -12.07
N ALA A 594 24.53 27.52 -12.39
CA ALA A 594 25.53 28.57 -12.38
C ALA A 594 26.19 28.71 -10.99
N ARG A 595 27.54 28.81 -10.98
CA ARG A 595 28.41 28.82 -9.79
C ARG A 595 28.50 27.51 -8.99
N ILE A 596 27.84 26.43 -9.41
CA ILE A 596 27.98 25.11 -8.79
C ILE A 596 29.11 24.34 -9.49
N GLU A 597 29.99 23.66 -8.73
CA GLU A 597 30.99 22.76 -9.31
C GLU A 597 30.32 21.48 -9.85
N ASN A 598 30.77 21.01 -11.02
CA ASN A 598 30.14 19.90 -11.77
C ASN A 598 28.58 19.97 -11.82
N PRO A 599 27.99 21.00 -12.47
CA PRO A 599 26.54 21.19 -12.46
C PRO A 599 25.75 20.07 -13.13
N LYS A 600 26.39 19.12 -13.85
CA LYS A 600 25.70 17.92 -14.36
C LYS A 600 25.28 16.94 -13.27
N GLU A 601 25.98 16.95 -12.13
CA GLU A 601 25.68 16.12 -10.97
C GLU A 601 25.09 16.98 -9.83
N ASN A 602 25.62 18.19 -9.61
CA ASN A 602 25.39 18.94 -8.37
C ASN A 602 24.35 20.08 -8.48
N SER A 603 23.89 20.43 -9.70
CA SER A 603 22.72 21.33 -9.86
C SER A 603 21.42 20.61 -9.48
N TYR A 604 20.33 21.34 -9.20
CA TYR A 604 19.08 20.68 -8.83
C TYR A 604 18.57 19.68 -9.89
N PRO A 605 18.71 19.89 -11.23
CA PRO A 605 18.39 18.85 -12.22
C PRO A 605 19.31 17.62 -12.17
N GLY A 606 20.62 17.81 -11.90
CA GLY A 606 21.59 16.71 -11.77
C GLY A 606 21.35 15.84 -10.52
N GLN A 607 21.07 16.50 -9.39
CA GLN A 607 20.69 15.83 -8.16
C GLN A 607 19.32 15.15 -8.30
N LEU A 608 18.35 15.79 -8.98
CA LEU A 608 17.06 15.19 -9.29
C LEU A 608 17.18 13.93 -10.17
N GLN A 609 18.08 13.90 -11.16
CA GLN A 609 18.38 12.68 -11.93
C GLN A 609 18.91 11.56 -11.03
N SER A 610 19.73 11.92 -10.04
CA SER A 610 20.36 10.98 -9.11
C SER A 610 19.34 10.41 -8.11
N LEU A 611 18.36 11.21 -7.68
CA LEU A 611 17.24 10.81 -6.83
C LEU A 611 16.21 9.94 -7.59
N LEU A 612 15.78 10.36 -8.78
CA LEU A 612 14.79 9.64 -9.60
C LEU A 612 15.31 8.33 -10.21
N GLY A 613 16.62 8.20 -10.36
CA GLY A 613 17.25 6.97 -10.83
C GLY A 613 17.01 6.65 -12.32
N PRO A 614 17.29 5.41 -12.75
CA PRO A 614 17.42 5.06 -14.17
C PRO A 614 16.09 5.00 -14.95
N ASN A 615 14.93 5.08 -14.28
CA ASN A 615 13.62 5.09 -14.94
C ASN A 615 13.22 6.48 -15.48
N TYR A 616 13.98 7.53 -15.14
CA TYR A 616 13.74 8.90 -15.59
C TYR A 616 14.94 9.42 -16.39
N GLN A 617 14.68 10.29 -17.36
CA GLN A 617 15.71 11.05 -18.07
C GLN A 617 15.51 12.54 -17.78
N VAL A 618 16.26 13.10 -16.83
CA VAL A 618 16.22 14.52 -16.50
C VAL A 618 17.18 15.27 -17.42
N ASN A 619 16.61 16.11 -18.30
CA ASN A 619 17.36 16.94 -19.22
C ASN A 619 17.37 18.38 -18.71
N ASN A 620 18.56 18.92 -18.47
CA ASN A 620 18.76 20.31 -18.07
C ASN A 620 18.80 21.21 -19.31
N PHE A 621 17.88 22.17 -19.38
CA PHE A 621 17.78 23.20 -20.42
C PHE A 621 17.90 24.63 -19.84
N GLY A 622 18.48 24.77 -18.65
CA GLY A 622 18.75 26.08 -18.05
C GLY A 622 19.67 26.95 -18.91
N VAL A 623 19.41 28.25 -18.95
CA VAL A 623 20.27 29.25 -19.61
C VAL A 623 20.46 30.47 -18.72
N SER A 624 21.71 30.81 -18.40
CA SER A 624 22.02 31.88 -17.47
C SER A 624 21.42 33.24 -17.86
N GLY A 625 20.78 33.88 -16.88
CA GLY A 625 20.31 35.27 -16.97
C GLY A 625 18.99 35.50 -17.72
N THR A 626 18.32 34.47 -18.25
CA THR A 626 17.13 34.64 -19.11
C THR A 626 15.82 34.93 -18.36
N THR A 627 14.90 35.60 -19.06
CA THR A 627 13.58 36.05 -18.59
C THR A 627 12.42 35.20 -19.12
N MET A 628 11.33 35.13 -18.35
CA MET A 628 10.03 34.64 -18.84
C MET A 628 9.44 35.60 -19.88
N LEU A 629 9.62 36.91 -19.72
CA LEU A 629 9.11 37.92 -20.64
C LEU A 629 9.71 37.80 -22.05
N LYS A 630 8.87 37.73 -23.08
CA LYS A 630 9.22 37.79 -24.53
C LYS A 630 9.86 39.13 -24.91
N LYS A 631 9.52 40.20 -24.18
CA LYS A 631 10.08 41.56 -24.26
C LYS A 631 11.14 41.88 -23.20
N GLY A 632 11.42 40.95 -22.29
CA GLY A 632 12.48 41.12 -21.29
C GLY A 632 13.86 41.27 -21.94
N ASN A 633 14.85 41.66 -21.14
CA ASN A 633 16.20 41.96 -21.64
C ASN A 633 16.93 40.73 -22.22
N PHE A 634 16.61 39.51 -21.78
CA PHE A 634 17.14 38.25 -22.34
C PHE A 634 16.07 37.14 -22.41
N PRO A 635 15.13 37.18 -23.38
CA PRO A 635 13.99 36.26 -23.42
C PRO A 635 14.38 34.79 -23.65
N TYR A 636 14.00 33.90 -22.73
CA TYR A 636 14.31 32.46 -22.85
C TYR A 636 13.77 31.83 -24.16
N TRP A 637 12.63 32.32 -24.64
CA TRP A 637 11.99 32.00 -25.93
C TRP A 637 12.91 32.01 -27.16
N LYS A 638 13.99 32.80 -27.12
CA LYS A 638 14.92 33.00 -28.24
C LYS A 638 16.16 32.10 -28.14
N THR A 639 16.23 31.23 -27.13
CA THR A 639 17.36 30.32 -26.90
C THR A 639 17.26 29.04 -27.72
N GLU A 640 18.41 28.44 -28.03
CA GLU A 640 18.48 27.09 -28.57
C GLU A 640 18.00 26.04 -27.55
N ALA A 641 18.14 26.32 -26.25
CA ALA A 641 17.67 25.44 -25.16
C ALA A 641 16.15 25.28 -25.15
N TYR A 642 15.38 26.36 -25.38
CA TYR A 642 13.93 26.30 -25.55
C TYR A 642 13.53 25.37 -26.70
N GLN A 643 14.20 25.48 -27.85
CA GLN A 643 13.96 24.63 -29.01
C GLN A 643 14.32 23.16 -28.73
N LYS A 644 15.44 22.90 -28.05
CA LYS A 644 15.86 21.56 -27.62
C LYS A 644 14.90 20.95 -26.60
N ALA A 645 14.36 21.75 -25.69
CA ALA A 645 13.37 21.28 -24.71
C ALA A 645 12.07 20.83 -25.38
N LEU A 646 11.55 21.60 -26.35
CA LEU A 646 10.40 21.21 -27.17
C LEU A 646 10.70 19.93 -27.97
N GLN A 647 11.85 19.88 -28.65
CA GLN A 647 12.29 18.72 -29.46
C GLN A 647 12.54 17.45 -28.63
N SER A 648 12.83 17.58 -27.32
CA SER A 648 13.00 16.42 -26.44
C SER A 648 11.73 15.58 -26.30
N ASN A 649 10.56 16.18 -26.58
CA ASN A 649 9.22 15.62 -26.40
C ASN A 649 9.08 14.97 -24.99
N PRO A 650 9.09 15.79 -23.92
CA PRO A 650 9.18 15.34 -22.55
C PRO A 650 7.82 14.89 -21.99
N ASP A 651 7.85 14.17 -20.87
CA ASP A 651 6.65 13.66 -20.18
C ASP A 651 6.33 14.51 -18.92
N ILE A 652 7.34 15.17 -18.35
CA ILE A 652 7.22 16.14 -17.24
C ILE A 652 8.05 17.38 -17.59
N VAL A 653 7.56 18.57 -17.27
CA VAL A 653 8.25 19.85 -17.51
C VAL A 653 8.24 20.71 -16.25
N PHE A 654 9.41 21.06 -15.73
CA PHE A 654 9.57 22.10 -14.70
C PHE A 654 9.96 23.43 -15.37
N ILE A 655 9.33 24.53 -14.95
CA ILE A 655 9.58 25.89 -15.47
C ILE A 655 10.05 26.82 -14.34
N ASP A 656 11.36 27.08 -14.26
CA ASP A 656 12.04 27.99 -13.33
C ASP A 656 12.44 29.30 -14.05
N LEU A 657 11.44 30.12 -14.37
CA LEU A 657 11.60 31.43 -15.02
C LEU A 657 10.78 32.48 -14.27
N GLY A 658 11.39 33.65 -14.04
CA GLY A 658 10.79 34.76 -13.29
C GLY A 658 11.83 35.54 -12.48
N GLY A 659 12.86 34.89 -11.94
CA GLY A 659 13.89 35.56 -11.13
C GLY A 659 14.56 36.73 -11.86
N ASN A 660 14.95 36.55 -13.13
CA ASN A 660 15.53 37.65 -13.93
C ASN A 660 14.52 38.73 -14.32
N ASP A 661 13.23 38.41 -14.36
CA ASP A 661 12.15 39.35 -14.64
C ASP A 661 11.98 40.36 -13.49
N ALA A 662 12.45 40.05 -12.28
CA ALA A 662 12.49 40.98 -11.14
C ALA A 662 13.35 42.24 -11.39
N LYS A 663 14.29 42.22 -12.35
CA LYS A 663 15.21 43.33 -12.67
C LYS A 663 14.47 44.57 -13.17
N ALA A 664 14.95 45.76 -12.80
CA ALA A 664 14.27 47.03 -13.11
C ALA A 664 14.01 47.28 -14.61
N ILE A 665 14.92 46.82 -15.48
CA ILE A 665 14.78 46.90 -16.94
C ILE A 665 13.58 46.12 -17.51
N ASN A 666 13.07 45.12 -16.77
CA ASN A 666 11.98 44.25 -17.21
C ASN A 666 10.60 44.69 -16.67
N ARG A 667 10.56 45.54 -15.64
CA ARG A 667 9.34 46.05 -14.99
C ARG A 667 8.34 46.74 -15.94
N PRO A 668 8.76 47.50 -16.98
CA PRO A 668 7.83 48.10 -17.94
C PRO A 668 7.00 47.12 -18.78
N PHE A 669 7.22 45.80 -18.67
CA PHE A 669 6.51 44.76 -19.42
C PHE A 669 5.70 43.82 -18.52
N TYR A 670 5.51 44.13 -17.23
CA TYR A 670 4.85 43.22 -16.27
C TYR A 670 3.39 42.88 -16.57
N ASP A 671 2.71 43.68 -17.38
CA ASP A 671 1.35 43.39 -17.86
C ASP A 671 1.32 42.21 -18.86
N GLU A 672 2.47 41.82 -19.41
CA GLU A 672 2.63 40.71 -20.34
C GLU A 672 3.17 39.42 -19.67
N LEU A 673 3.72 39.52 -18.46
CA LEU A 673 4.40 38.40 -17.76
C LEU A 673 3.48 37.20 -17.51
N GLU A 674 2.22 37.45 -17.11
CA GLU A 674 1.23 36.39 -16.92
C GLU A 674 0.95 35.68 -18.25
N GLN A 675 0.63 36.43 -19.31
CA GLN A 675 0.28 35.85 -20.60
C GLN A 675 1.46 35.14 -21.28
N ASP A 676 2.69 35.64 -21.12
CA ASP A 676 3.90 34.94 -21.55
C ASP A 676 4.05 33.59 -20.83
N CYS A 677 3.89 33.55 -19.50
CA CYS A 677 3.93 32.30 -18.74
C CYS A 677 2.84 31.30 -19.22
N ARG A 678 1.60 31.77 -19.42
CA ARG A 678 0.50 30.96 -19.96
C ARG A 678 0.81 30.39 -21.35
N ASP A 679 1.38 31.20 -22.25
CA ASP A 679 1.77 30.74 -23.58
C ASP A 679 2.87 29.66 -23.53
N MET A 680 3.81 29.76 -22.57
CA MET A 680 4.85 28.74 -22.41
C MET A 680 4.26 27.43 -21.92
N ILE A 681 3.40 27.48 -20.88
CA ILE A 681 2.64 26.33 -20.37
C ILE A 681 1.86 25.67 -21.51
N ARG A 682 1.10 26.44 -22.30
CA ARG A 682 0.34 25.95 -23.47
C ARG A 682 1.23 25.28 -24.51
N THR A 683 2.38 25.86 -24.81
CA THR A 683 3.31 25.30 -25.81
C THR A 683 3.80 23.92 -25.38
N PHE A 684 4.10 23.70 -24.09
CA PHE A 684 4.46 22.37 -23.59
C PHE A 684 3.26 21.41 -23.50
N LYS A 685 2.10 21.84 -22.99
CA LYS A 685 0.87 21.00 -22.97
C LYS A 685 0.43 20.55 -24.37
N GLY A 686 0.74 21.35 -25.40
CA GLY A 686 0.46 21.05 -26.81
C GLY A 686 1.44 20.08 -27.49
N LEU A 687 2.47 19.58 -26.79
CA LEU A 687 3.37 18.56 -27.34
C LEU A 687 2.67 17.18 -27.41
N PRO A 688 3.06 16.30 -28.36
CA PRO A 688 2.44 14.97 -28.53
C PRO A 688 2.46 14.03 -27.32
N THR A 689 3.33 14.26 -26.34
CA THR A 689 3.37 13.52 -25.05
C THR A 689 2.38 14.03 -24.01
N HIS A 690 1.75 15.20 -24.23
CA HIS A 690 0.89 15.88 -23.25
C HIS A 690 1.50 15.99 -21.84
N PRO A 691 2.71 16.57 -21.70
CA PRO A 691 3.47 16.54 -20.45
C PRO A 691 2.75 17.14 -19.24
N ARG A 692 3.09 16.58 -18.07
CA ARG A 692 2.82 17.18 -16.75
C ARG A 692 3.68 18.44 -16.59
N VAL A 693 3.11 19.61 -16.88
CA VAL A 693 3.78 20.91 -16.69
C VAL A 693 3.63 21.37 -15.25
N ILE A 694 4.73 21.85 -14.65
CA ILE A 694 4.82 22.31 -13.27
C ILE A 694 5.61 23.63 -13.24
N VAL A 695 5.00 24.69 -12.74
CA VAL A 695 5.63 26.02 -12.63
C VAL A 695 6.38 26.13 -11.30
N LEU A 696 7.64 26.52 -11.33
CA LEU A 696 8.43 26.79 -10.13
C LEU A 696 8.40 28.29 -9.87
N LEU A 697 7.89 28.70 -8.70
CA LEU A 697 7.93 30.12 -8.31
C LEU A 697 9.36 30.49 -7.89
N PRO A 698 9.76 31.76 -8.03
CA PRO A 698 11.14 32.18 -7.74
C PRO A 698 11.55 31.84 -6.30
N THR A 699 12.78 31.34 -6.13
CA THR A 699 13.35 31.14 -4.80
C THR A 699 13.73 32.47 -4.12
N ALA A 700 14.15 32.39 -2.86
CA ALA A 700 14.56 33.56 -2.09
C ALA A 700 15.86 34.17 -2.63
N PHE A 701 15.90 35.50 -2.73
CA PHE A 701 17.08 36.26 -3.13
C PHE A 701 17.53 37.19 -2.00
N PHE A 702 18.84 37.45 -1.89
CA PHE A 702 19.41 38.28 -0.83
C PHE A 702 20.12 39.55 -1.36
N VAL A 703 19.91 39.86 -2.63
CA VAL A 703 20.40 41.08 -3.30
C VAL A 703 19.63 42.29 -2.78
N THR A 704 20.35 43.33 -2.36
CA THR A 704 19.78 44.59 -1.86
C THR A 704 19.72 45.70 -2.91
N ASP A 705 20.30 45.48 -4.10
CA ASP A 705 20.17 46.39 -5.24
C ASP A 705 18.78 46.26 -5.86
N THR A 706 18.00 47.34 -5.79
CA THR A 706 16.64 47.41 -6.33
C THR A 706 16.58 47.48 -7.86
N ALA A 707 17.72 47.63 -8.56
CA ALA A 707 17.82 47.44 -10.01
C ALA A 707 17.99 45.96 -10.41
N GLY A 708 18.59 45.14 -9.54
CA GLY A 708 18.89 43.74 -9.75
C GLY A 708 17.73 42.76 -9.49
N ILE A 709 18.08 41.50 -9.20
CA ILE A 709 17.13 40.44 -8.82
C ILE A 709 16.72 40.67 -7.36
N TYR A 710 15.82 41.63 -7.15
CA TYR A 710 15.42 42.12 -5.84
C TYR A 710 14.23 41.32 -5.29
N ASP A 711 14.42 40.65 -4.14
CA ASP A 711 13.47 39.67 -3.61
C ASP A 711 12.04 40.22 -3.40
N PRO A 712 11.81 41.41 -2.82
CA PRO A 712 10.46 41.95 -2.69
C PRO A 712 9.72 42.17 -4.01
N ILE A 713 10.42 42.35 -5.14
CA ILE A 713 9.79 42.43 -6.47
C ILE A 713 9.56 41.02 -7.02
N SER A 714 10.49 40.11 -6.79
CA SER A 714 10.32 38.70 -7.16
C SER A 714 9.10 38.08 -6.45
N LYS A 715 8.95 38.35 -5.15
CA LYS A 715 7.88 37.85 -4.30
C LYS A 715 6.54 38.56 -4.51
N ASN A 716 6.51 39.88 -4.61
CA ASN A 716 5.25 40.64 -4.61
C ASN A 716 4.73 40.99 -6.01
N GLU A 717 5.58 40.97 -7.05
CA GLU A 717 5.16 41.29 -8.43
C GLU A 717 5.29 40.09 -9.39
N VAL A 718 6.42 39.38 -9.36
CA VAL A 718 6.66 38.27 -10.31
C VAL A 718 5.88 37.02 -9.92
N ALA A 719 6.05 36.52 -8.68
CA ALA A 719 5.43 35.28 -8.24
C ALA A 719 3.89 35.26 -8.38
N PRO A 720 3.12 36.33 -8.03
CA PRO A 720 1.67 36.31 -8.18
C PRO A 720 1.19 36.26 -9.63
N ARG A 721 1.98 36.79 -10.58
CA ARG A 721 1.68 36.70 -12.02
C ARG A 721 1.97 35.29 -12.57
N LEU A 722 2.97 34.60 -12.03
CA LEU A 722 3.24 33.19 -12.35
C LEU A 722 2.21 32.24 -11.72
N GLN A 723 1.78 32.50 -10.48
CA GLN A 723 0.68 31.78 -9.81
C GLN A 723 -0.62 31.90 -10.60
N LYS A 724 -1.00 33.12 -11.03
CA LYS A 724 -2.16 33.36 -11.91
C LYS A 724 -2.05 32.61 -13.22
N ALA A 725 -0.89 32.63 -13.87
CA ALA A 725 -0.66 31.90 -15.11
C ALA A 725 -0.80 30.37 -14.95
N ALA A 726 -0.24 29.80 -13.88
CA ALA A 726 -0.37 28.38 -13.56
C ALA A 726 -1.83 27.98 -13.30
N SER A 727 -2.53 28.75 -12.46
CA SER A 727 -3.94 28.55 -12.13
C SER A 727 -4.84 28.68 -13.36
N ALA A 728 -4.65 29.72 -14.19
CA ALA A 728 -5.44 29.99 -15.38
C ALA A 728 -5.25 28.96 -16.52
N GLU A 729 -4.20 28.15 -16.47
CA GLU A 729 -3.98 27.01 -17.38
C GLU A 729 -4.20 25.64 -16.72
N GLY A 730 -4.62 25.60 -15.45
CA GLY A 730 -4.87 24.36 -14.71
C GLY A 730 -3.63 23.47 -14.64
N VAL A 731 -2.48 24.03 -14.25
CA VAL A 731 -1.22 23.30 -14.04
C VAL A 731 -0.70 23.47 -12.62
N GLU A 732 0.12 22.52 -12.18
CA GLU A 732 0.72 22.53 -10.85
C GLU A 732 1.72 23.68 -10.70
N MET A 733 1.91 24.12 -9.46
CA MET A 733 2.98 25.02 -9.07
C MET A 733 3.69 24.52 -7.81
N VAL A 734 4.97 24.84 -7.66
CA VAL A 734 5.74 24.63 -6.44
C VAL A 734 6.39 25.95 -6.05
N ASP A 735 6.15 26.41 -4.83
CA ASP A 735 6.84 27.58 -4.30
C ASP A 735 8.25 27.20 -3.82
N MET A 736 9.27 27.83 -4.40
CA MET A 736 10.67 27.63 -4.05
C MET A 736 11.19 28.71 -3.10
N HIS A 737 10.40 29.73 -2.74
CA HIS A 737 10.77 30.80 -1.81
C HIS A 737 10.96 30.26 -0.37
N PRO A 738 10.02 29.50 0.22
CA PRO A 738 10.13 29.05 1.61
C PRO A 738 11.28 28.06 1.86
N LEU A 739 11.81 27.43 0.81
CA LEU A 739 12.86 26.41 0.91
C LEU A 739 14.23 26.97 1.31
N LEU A 740 14.47 28.27 1.08
CA LEU A 740 15.78 28.92 1.27
C LEU A 740 15.70 30.34 1.90
N VAL A 741 14.51 30.85 2.24
CA VAL A 741 14.32 32.22 2.75
C VAL A 741 15.01 32.49 4.10
N ASP A 742 15.12 31.46 4.94
CA ASP A 742 15.86 31.46 6.21
C ASP A 742 17.32 31.01 6.05
N ARG A 743 17.75 30.65 4.82
CA ARG A 743 19.05 30.05 4.50
C ARG A 743 19.93 30.90 3.57
N PRO A 744 20.25 32.17 3.92
CA PRO A 744 21.19 32.99 3.14
C PRO A 744 22.62 32.42 3.13
N ASP A 745 22.95 31.52 4.07
CA ASP A 745 24.20 30.77 4.06
C ASP A 745 24.32 29.83 2.85
N LEU A 746 23.20 29.29 2.36
CA LEU A 746 23.15 28.40 1.20
C LEU A 746 23.09 29.16 -0.15
N ILE A 747 23.10 30.49 -0.14
CA ILE A 747 23.07 31.33 -1.36
C ILE A 747 24.27 32.31 -1.34
N PRO A 748 25.51 31.83 -1.53
CA PRO A 748 26.74 32.58 -1.21
C PRO A 748 26.98 33.83 -2.07
N ASP A 749 26.41 33.92 -3.28
CA ASP A 749 26.44 35.15 -4.10
C ASP A 749 25.17 36.01 -3.98
N LYS A 750 24.23 35.61 -3.12
CA LYS A 750 22.89 36.18 -2.91
C LYS A 750 21.85 35.93 -4.02
N ILE A 751 22.17 35.14 -5.05
CA ILE A 751 21.25 34.80 -6.15
C ILE A 751 21.14 33.27 -6.41
N HIS A 752 22.25 32.54 -6.35
CA HIS A 752 22.35 31.15 -6.76
C HIS A 752 22.58 30.24 -5.54
N PRO A 753 21.77 29.18 -5.36
CA PRO A 753 22.01 28.21 -4.31
C PRO A 753 23.28 27.42 -4.59
N GLU A 754 24.05 27.12 -3.54
CA GLU A 754 25.13 26.14 -3.62
C GLU A 754 24.60 24.71 -3.76
N GLU A 755 25.50 23.71 -3.78
CA GLU A 755 25.15 22.29 -3.88
C GLU A 755 24.11 21.86 -2.83
N LYS A 756 24.23 22.34 -1.58
CA LYS A 756 23.30 21.98 -0.51
C LYS A 756 21.93 22.66 -0.65
N GLY A 757 21.87 23.89 -1.16
CA GLY A 757 20.60 24.52 -1.53
C GLY A 757 19.93 23.81 -2.71
N SER A 758 20.73 23.39 -3.70
CA SER A 758 20.27 22.58 -4.83
C SER A 758 19.79 21.18 -4.42
N GLU A 759 20.34 20.59 -3.36
CA GLU A 759 19.85 19.33 -2.78
C GLU A 759 18.44 19.48 -2.21
N ILE A 760 18.17 20.57 -1.50
CA ILE A 760 16.85 20.89 -0.93
C ILE A 760 15.83 21.06 -2.06
N MET A 761 16.17 21.85 -3.09
CA MET A 761 15.33 22.01 -4.28
C MET A 761 15.08 20.66 -4.98
N ALA A 762 16.14 19.89 -5.25
CA ALA A 762 16.04 18.59 -5.92
C ALA A 762 15.17 17.60 -5.15
N LYS A 763 15.26 17.57 -3.81
CA LYS A 763 14.39 16.75 -2.94
C LYS A 763 12.93 17.18 -3.02
N ARG A 764 12.64 18.49 -3.02
CA ARG A 764 11.26 19.00 -3.16
C ARG A 764 10.65 18.66 -4.54
N LEU A 765 11.45 18.69 -5.61
CA LEU A 765 11.00 18.30 -6.95
C LEU A 765 10.89 16.77 -7.12
N PHE A 766 11.79 16.01 -6.51
CA PHE A 766 11.69 14.55 -6.42
C PHE A 766 10.38 14.14 -5.75
N GLN A 767 10.06 14.75 -4.59
CA GLN A 767 8.78 14.55 -3.90
C GLN A 767 7.58 14.86 -4.80
N GLN A 768 7.61 15.97 -5.56
CA GLN A 768 6.53 16.34 -6.49
C GLN A 768 6.32 15.28 -7.61
N ILE A 769 7.38 14.57 -8.01
CA ILE A 769 7.31 13.51 -9.02
C ILE A 769 6.89 12.17 -8.41
N THR A 770 7.54 11.71 -7.33
CA THR A 770 7.34 10.35 -6.78
C THR A 770 6.09 10.22 -5.93
N PHE A 771 5.67 11.29 -5.25
CA PHE A 771 4.35 11.32 -4.62
C PHE A 771 3.36 11.87 -5.64
N GLN A 772 2.80 10.96 -6.45
CA GLN A 772 1.42 11.16 -6.88
C GLN A 772 0.54 11.13 -5.63
N THR A 773 0.24 12.31 -5.10
CA THR A 773 -0.97 12.50 -4.31
C THR A 773 -2.15 11.94 -5.12
N GLY A 774 -3.09 11.26 -4.47
CA GLY A 774 -4.30 10.71 -5.12
C GLY A 774 -5.28 11.78 -5.64
N GLU A 775 -4.86 13.03 -5.54
CA GLU A 775 -5.48 14.26 -5.98
C GLU A 775 -4.38 15.03 -6.73
N THR A 776 -4.76 15.83 -7.73
CA THR A 776 -3.95 17.00 -8.08
C THR A 776 -3.60 17.78 -6.82
N PHE A 777 -2.51 18.57 -6.78
CA PHE A 777 -2.51 19.73 -5.86
C PHE A 777 -3.85 20.44 -6.08
N PRO A 778 -4.76 20.50 -5.08
CA PRO A 778 -6.12 20.92 -5.37
C PRO A 778 -6.10 22.30 -6.00
N LEU A 779 -7.07 22.57 -6.88
CA LEU A 779 -7.42 23.94 -7.21
C LEU A 779 -7.97 24.58 -5.94
N ALA A 780 -7.05 25.02 -5.08
CA ALA A 780 -7.25 25.96 -4.00
C ALA A 780 -8.54 25.63 -3.22
N GLN A 781 -8.57 24.50 -2.49
CA GLN A 781 -9.83 23.88 -2.05
C GLN A 781 -10.72 24.88 -1.29
N LYS A 782 -11.76 25.36 -1.97
CA LYS A 782 -12.75 26.27 -1.39
C LYS A 782 -13.76 25.47 -0.59
N TYR A 783 -13.87 25.79 0.69
CA TYR A 783 -14.90 25.27 1.56
C TYR A 783 -16.08 26.23 1.51
N ASP A 784 -17.13 25.86 0.79
CA ASP A 784 -18.30 26.75 0.55
C ASP A 784 -19.45 26.52 1.55
N SER A 785 -19.31 25.50 2.41
CA SER A 785 -20.16 25.26 3.57
C SER A 785 -19.41 24.52 4.68
N TYR A 786 -19.84 24.72 5.93
CA TYR A 786 -19.45 23.87 7.07
C TYR A 786 -20.15 22.49 7.02
N LYS A 787 -21.23 22.33 6.24
CA LYS A 787 -21.89 21.03 6.05
C LYS A 787 -20.94 20.02 5.40
N GLY A 788 -20.92 18.80 5.93
CA GLY A 788 -20.03 17.72 5.55
C GLY A 788 -18.63 17.79 6.18
N LEU A 789 -18.33 18.75 7.07
CA LEU A 789 -17.01 18.91 7.68
C LEU A 789 -17.02 18.66 9.21
N ALA A 790 -15.96 18.03 9.71
CA ALA A 790 -15.66 18.00 11.14
C ALA A 790 -14.49 18.96 11.46
N MET A 791 -14.79 20.04 12.16
CA MET A 791 -13.88 21.14 12.47
C MET A 791 -13.50 21.13 13.95
N ALA A 792 -12.24 21.31 14.30
CA ALA A 792 -11.82 21.42 15.70
C ALA A 792 -11.69 22.87 16.18
N GLY A 793 -11.85 23.11 17.48
CA GLY A 793 -11.36 24.35 18.10
C GLY A 793 -9.84 24.32 18.22
N TYR A 794 -9.18 25.46 18.01
CA TYR A 794 -7.71 25.57 18.02
C TYR A 794 -7.26 26.81 18.79
N GLN A 795 -6.42 26.63 19.81
CA GLN A 795 -5.99 27.69 20.72
C GLN A 795 -4.71 28.40 20.26
N GLY A 796 -3.64 27.64 20.01
CA GLY A 796 -2.31 28.15 19.66
C GLY A 796 -1.69 29.13 20.65
N TRP A 797 -2.07 29.04 21.94
CA TRP A 797 -1.72 30.03 22.95
C TRP A 797 -0.39 29.77 23.69
N PHE A 798 0.19 28.59 23.54
CA PHE A 798 1.38 28.17 24.28
C PHE A 798 2.63 28.86 23.73
N SER A 799 3.50 29.29 24.64
CA SER A 799 4.81 29.86 24.31
C SER A 799 5.87 29.38 25.28
N CYS A 800 7.14 29.52 24.89
CA CYS A 800 8.29 29.04 25.67
C CYS A 800 9.39 30.11 25.75
N PRO A 801 10.16 30.18 26.85
CA PRO A 801 11.33 31.06 26.90
C PRO A 801 12.33 30.70 25.78
N GLY A 802 12.67 31.70 24.96
CA GLY A 802 13.56 31.55 23.81
C GLY A 802 12.87 31.24 22.46
N ASP A 803 11.53 31.19 22.40
CA ASP A 803 10.81 31.01 21.13
C ASP A 803 10.77 32.25 20.22
N GLY A 804 10.82 33.45 20.82
CA GLY A 804 10.76 34.75 20.15
C GLY A 804 9.44 35.51 20.35
N SER A 805 8.50 34.97 21.14
CA SER A 805 7.23 35.61 21.52
C SER A 805 7.38 36.71 22.60
N ASP A 806 8.48 36.69 23.33
CA ASP A 806 8.69 37.39 24.61
C ASP A 806 7.59 37.12 25.68
N ARG A 807 6.87 35.99 25.61
CA ARG A 807 5.77 35.64 26.53
C ARG A 807 6.14 34.62 27.62
N ASP A 808 7.37 34.11 27.61
CA ASP A 808 7.86 33.08 28.54
C ASP A 808 6.97 31.81 28.46
N TRP A 809 6.85 31.03 29.54
CA TRP A 809 6.01 29.82 29.67
C TRP A 809 4.48 30.08 29.63
N TYR A 810 3.98 30.78 28.60
CA TYR A 810 2.56 31.15 28.51
C TYR A 810 1.65 29.94 28.42
N HIS A 811 0.60 29.95 29.25
CA HIS A 811 -0.35 28.84 29.48
C HIS A 811 0.26 27.51 29.97
N TRP A 812 1.57 27.36 30.09
CA TRP A 812 2.18 26.23 30.82
C TRP A 812 2.22 26.46 32.34
N TRP A 813 2.33 27.72 32.79
CA TRP A 813 2.65 28.08 34.18
C TRP A 813 1.63 27.59 35.23
N GLY A 814 2.10 27.33 36.45
CA GLY A 814 1.25 27.20 37.64
C GLY A 814 0.97 28.54 38.31
N ARG A 815 0.32 28.51 39.49
CA ARG A 815 -0.22 29.71 40.17
C ARG A 815 0.83 30.74 40.62
N ASP A 816 2.12 30.38 40.62
CA ASP A 816 3.23 31.30 40.92
C ASP A 816 3.90 31.91 39.68
N GLY A 817 3.36 31.63 38.47
CA GLY A 817 3.88 32.15 37.20
C GLY A 817 5.07 31.37 36.62
N SER A 818 5.45 30.23 37.22
CA SER A 818 6.53 29.35 36.71
C SER A 818 5.99 28.04 36.14
N PHE A 819 6.79 27.36 35.31
CA PHE A 819 6.51 26.02 34.81
C PHE A 819 7.61 25.04 35.24
N ARG A 820 7.34 24.28 36.31
CA ARG A 820 8.28 23.33 36.95
C ARG A 820 7.50 22.27 37.74
N PRO A 821 8.12 21.16 38.19
CA PRO A 821 7.47 20.22 39.10
C PRO A 821 6.79 20.91 40.29
N GLY A 822 5.51 20.62 40.51
CA GLY A 822 4.66 21.25 41.53
C GLY A 822 4.07 22.62 41.16
N SER A 823 4.33 23.15 39.95
CA SER A 823 3.69 24.37 39.42
C SER A 823 3.55 24.31 37.89
N CYS A 824 2.36 23.95 37.41
CA CYS A 824 1.96 23.97 36.01
C CYS A 824 0.44 24.20 35.85
N LYS A 825 -0.01 24.51 34.62
CA LYS A 825 -1.43 24.58 34.24
C LYS A 825 -1.92 23.25 33.66
N ILE A 826 -1.09 22.65 32.80
CA ILE A 826 -1.44 21.52 31.94
C ILE A 826 -1.68 20.22 32.72
N ASP A 827 -2.71 19.46 32.33
CA ASP A 827 -3.00 18.13 32.87
C ASP A 827 -2.54 17.02 31.91
N MET A 828 -2.33 17.30 30.62
CA MET A 828 -1.81 16.36 29.63
C MET A 828 -0.46 16.82 29.07
N TRP A 829 0.42 15.87 28.73
CA TRP A 829 1.73 16.17 28.12
C TRP A 829 1.70 15.93 26.60
N PRO A 830 2.27 16.83 25.76
CA PRO A 830 2.33 16.65 24.31
C PRO A 830 3.30 15.54 23.88
N ASP A 831 2.98 14.80 22.83
CA ASP A 831 3.94 13.93 22.15
C ASP A 831 4.77 14.77 21.19
N VAL A 832 5.96 15.17 21.63
CA VAL A 832 6.85 16.07 20.86
C VAL A 832 7.73 15.37 19.81
N SER A 833 7.52 14.08 19.54
CA SER A 833 8.44 13.27 18.71
C SER A 833 8.50 13.65 17.22
N GLU A 834 7.53 14.42 16.72
CA GLU A 834 7.43 14.84 15.30
C GLU A 834 7.67 16.34 15.05
N TYR A 835 8.07 17.13 16.06
CA TYR A 835 8.27 18.57 15.91
C TYR A 835 9.74 18.92 15.61
N ASP A 836 9.97 19.76 14.60
CA ASP A 836 11.31 20.25 14.22
C ASP A 836 12.03 21.02 15.33
N LYS A 837 11.27 21.61 16.26
CA LYS A 837 11.76 22.48 17.33
C LYS A 837 10.98 22.19 18.61
N THR A 838 11.72 22.00 19.71
CA THR A 838 11.16 21.65 21.03
C THR A 838 11.91 22.40 22.14
N TYR A 839 11.24 22.60 23.27
CA TYR A 839 11.72 23.41 24.38
C TYR A 839 11.94 22.54 25.61
N LYS A 840 13.16 22.57 26.14
CA LYS A 840 13.54 21.83 27.34
C LYS A 840 12.85 22.44 28.58
N THR A 841 12.29 21.59 29.42
CA THR A 841 11.64 21.98 30.67
C THR A 841 12.47 21.56 31.90
N ASP A 842 12.05 21.99 33.09
CA ASP A 842 12.55 21.51 34.39
C ASP A 842 11.95 20.14 34.80
N PHE A 843 11.02 19.59 34.02
CA PHE A 843 10.43 18.27 34.26
C PHE A 843 11.34 17.15 33.72
N VAL A 844 11.26 15.98 34.34
CA VAL A 844 12.02 14.77 33.95
C VAL A 844 11.12 13.54 33.88
N PHE A 845 11.46 12.60 33.01
CA PHE A 845 10.86 11.26 32.98
C PHE A 845 11.46 10.36 34.07
N ALA A 846 10.85 9.20 34.29
CA ALA A 846 11.24 8.25 35.35
C ALA A 846 12.67 7.66 35.21
N ASP A 847 13.31 7.82 34.04
CA ASP A 847 14.71 7.45 33.78
C ASP A 847 15.71 8.60 34.04
N GLY A 848 15.21 9.77 34.45
CA GLY A 848 16.01 10.98 34.67
C GLY A 848 16.30 11.80 33.41
N SER A 849 15.76 11.42 32.25
CA SER A 849 15.87 12.22 31.03
C SER A 849 14.97 13.48 31.10
N PRO A 850 15.40 14.64 30.57
CA PRO A 850 14.59 15.85 30.60
C PRO A 850 13.39 15.76 29.65
N ALA A 851 12.26 16.32 30.07
CA ALA A 851 11.05 16.41 29.27
C ALA A 851 11.01 17.72 28.46
N TYR A 852 10.34 17.66 27.31
CA TYR A 852 10.26 18.74 26.32
C TYR A 852 8.81 19.04 25.91
N VAL A 853 8.55 20.27 25.49
CA VAL A 853 7.26 20.78 24.97
C VAL A 853 7.45 21.57 23.66
N MET A 854 6.36 22.07 23.06
CA MET A 854 6.34 22.88 21.83
C MET A 854 5.94 24.36 22.11
N SER A 855 5.93 25.20 21.06
CA SER A 855 5.35 26.55 21.10
C SER A 855 4.67 26.86 19.77
N GLU A 856 3.40 27.26 19.76
CA GLU A 856 2.71 27.61 18.50
C GLU A 856 3.14 28.97 17.94
N TRP A 857 4.05 29.68 18.61
CA TRP A 857 4.79 30.79 17.99
C TRP A 857 5.66 30.28 16.82
N ASP A 858 6.19 29.05 16.90
CA ASP A 858 6.94 28.42 15.82
C ASP A 858 6.02 27.99 14.66
N GLU A 859 6.41 28.37 13.44
CA GLU A 859 5.63 28.08 12.23
C GLU A 859 5.59 26.57 11.93
N SER A 860 6.63 25.82 12.30
CA SER A 860 6.71 24.35 12.17
C SER A 860 5.82 23.59 13.16
N THR A 861 5.53 24.15 14.34
CA THR A 861 4.56 23.58 15.29
C THR A 861 3.16 23.64 14.71
N VAL A 862 2.77 24.80 14.17
CA VAL A 862 1.47 24.97 13.53
C VAL A 862 1.36 24.14 12.24
N GLU A 863 2.40 24.12 11.39
CA GLU A 863 2.42 23.24 10.21
C GLU A 863 2.31 21.75 10.59
N THR A 864 2.95 21.30 11.68
CA THR A 864 2.80 19.92 12.19
C THR A 864 1.36 19.62 12.59
N HIS A 865 0.66 20.56 13.23
CA HIS A 865 -0.76 20.41 13.57
C HIS A 865 -1.65 20.26 12.32
N PHE A 866 -1.48 21.10 11.31
CA PHE A 866 -2.25 21.05 10.07
C PHE A 866 -1.89 19.84 9.18
N ARG A 867 -0.61 19.42 9.19
CA ARG A 867 -0.14 18.17 8.60
C ARG A 867 -0.87 16.97 9.19
N TRP A 868 -0.99 16.90 10.52
CA TRP A 868 -1.78 15.86 11.18
C TRP A 868 -3.27 15.92 10.78
N MET A 869 -3.89 17.11 10.73
CA MET A 869 -5.29 17.21 10.28
C MET A 869 -5.48 16.60 8.88
N ARG A 870 -4.54 16.86 7.96
CA ARG A 870 -4.51 16.27 6.60
C ARG A 870 -4.29 14.75 6.63
N GLU A 871 -3.29 14.27 7.38
CA GLU A 871 -2.93 12.85 7.47
C GLU A 871 -4.05 11.97 8.07
N TYR A 872 -4.76 12.49 9.07
CA TYR A 872 -5.85 11.77 9.73
C TYR A 872 -7.24 12.09 9.17
N GLY A 873 -7.37 13.06 8.26
CA GLY A 873 -8.63 13.39 7.58
C GLY A 873 -9.62 14.25 8.38
N ILE A 874 -9.11 15.04 9.33
CA ILE A 874 -9.86 16.11 10.03
C ILE A 874 -9.97 17.30 9.06
N ASP A 875 -11.12 17.96 8.96
CA ASP A 875 -11.35 18.90 7.88
C ASP A 875 -10.72 20.27 8.06
N GLY A 876 -10.60 20.75 9.31
CA GLY A 876 -10.05 22.06 9.58
C GLY A 876 -10.25 22.55 11.01
N VAL A 877 -10.04 23.85 11.22
CA VAL A 877 -10.12 24.48 12.55
C VAL A 877 -10.80 25.84 12.62
N PHE A 878 -11.45 26.10 13.75
CA PHE A 878 -11.79 27.43 14.24
C PHE A 878 -10.68 27.92 15.16
N VAL A 879 -9.86 28.88 14.69
CA VAL A 879 -8.79 29.49 15.48
C VAL A 879 -9.39 30.51 16.43
N GLN A 880 -9.23 30.29 17.74
CA GLN A 880 -9.83 31.14 18.77
C GLN A 880 -9.05 32.44 19.02
N ARG A 881 -9.79 33.52 19.28
CA ARG A 881 -9.27 34.86 19.58
C ARG A 881 -10.05 35.46 20.75
N PHE A 882 -9.45 35.43 21.94
CA PHE A 882 -10.08 35.95 23.15
C PHE A 882 -10.07 37.49 23.17
N VAL A 883 -11.21 38.12 23.38
CA VAL A 883 -11.33 39.60 23.44
C VAL A 883 -10.49 40.21 24.56
N SER A 884 -10.29 39.47 25.65
CA SER A 884 -9.39 39.85 26.75
C SER A 884 -7.90 39.81 26.38
N GLU A 885 -7.50 39.01 25.38
CA GLU A 885 -6.13 38.91 24.87
C GLU A 885 -5.83 39.90 23.73
N ILE A 886 -6.81 40.19 22.86
CA ILE A 886 -6.68 41.19 21.78
C ILE A 886 -6.23 42.57 22.32
N LYS A 887 -6.65 42.94 23.54
CA LYS A 887 -6.27 44.18 24.22
C LYS A 887 -4.80 44.27 24.63
N ARG A 888 -4.06 43.16 24.66
CA ARG A 888 -2.74 43.04 25.29
C ARG A 888 -1.68 42.92 24.19
N PRO A 889 -0.79 43.91 23.97
CA PRO A 889 0.10 43.92 22.81
C PRO A 889 0.92 42.64 22.58
N LYS A 890 1.45 42.00 23.64
CA LYS A 890 2.17 40.72 23.51
C LYS A 890 1.26 39.56 23.08
N SER A 891 0.05 39.45 23.63
CA SER A 891 -0.90 38.41 23.23
C SER A 891 -1.53 38.67 21.87
N TYR A 892 -1.79 39.93 21.51
CA TYR A 892 -2.21 40.29 20.16
C TYR A 892 -1.14 39.93 19.11
N ASN A 893 0.15 40.11 19.43
CA ASN A 893 1.24 39.62 18.59
C ASN A 893 1.26 38.09 18.47
N GLN A 894 1.04 37.34 19.56
CA GLN A 894 0.87 35.87 19.50
C GLN A 894 -0.29 35.50 18.57
N LEU A 895 -1.50 36.03 18.83
CA LEU A 895 -2.70 35.75 18.04
C LEU A 895 -2.51 36.05 16.55
N ASN A 896 -1.71 37.07 16.20
CA ASN A 896 -1.43 37.41 14.80
C ASN A 896 -0.31 36.56 14.18
N LYS A 897 0.73 36.18 14.92
CA LYS A 897 1.74 35.22 14.45
C LYS A 897 1.13 33.84 14.23
N VAL A 898 0.36 33.35 15.19
CA VAL A 898 -0.34 32.06 15.15
C VAL A 898 -1.37 32.05 14.02
N TRP A 899 -2.20 33.08 13.90
CA TRP A 899 -3.15 33.21 12.78
C TRP A 899 -2.44 33.16 11.42
N LYS A 900 -1.34 33.89 11.26
CA LYS A 900 -0.52 33.86 10.03
C LYS A 900 0.01 32.44 9.75
N SER A 901 0.61 31.78 10.74
CA SER A 901 1.08 30.40 10.61
C SER A 901 -0.07 29.46 10.20
N ALA A 902 -1.22 29.58 10.88
CA ALA A 902 -2.37 28.69 10.72
C ALA A 902 -3.02 28.84 9.35
N ILE A 903 -3.24 30.06 8.84
CA ILE A 903 -3.83 30.25 7.51
C ILE A 903 -2.88 29.84 6.38
N THR A 904 -1.56 30.03 6.57
CA THR A 904 -0.55 29.51 5.64
C THR A 904 -0.54 27.98 5.62
N ALA A 905 -0.54 27.34 6.79
CA ALA A 905 -0.57 25.89 6.95
C ALA A 905 -1.90 25.27 6.46
N ALA A 906 -3.03 25.97 6.64
CA ALA A 906 -4.36 25.60 6.14
C ALA A 906 -4.38 25.51 4.61
N ASN A 907 -3.87 26.55 3.93
CA ASN A 907 -3.71 26.55 2.47
C ASN A 907 -2.74 25.44 2.02
N ALA A 908 -1.58 25.28 2.68
CA ALA A 908 -0.56 24.29 2.33
C ALA A 908 -1.06 22.83 2.47
N ASN A 909 -1.88 22.56 3.49
CA ASN A 909 -2.44 21.23 3.78
C ASN A 909 -3.84 21.01 3.20
N ASN A 910 -4.39 21.99 2.49
CA ASN A 910 -5.79 22.03 2.03
C ASN A 910 -6.73 21.59 3.16
N ARG A 911 -6.77 22.36 4.26
CA ARG A 911 -7.66 22.19 5.42
C ARG A 911 -8.46 23.48 5.63
N ALA A 912 -9.72 23.39 6.03
CA ALA A 912 -10.56 24.54 6.28
C ALA A 912 -10.07 25.38 7.49
N ILE A 913 -10.26 26.70 7.42
CA ILE A 913 -9.94 27.61 8.53
C ILE A 913 -10.99 28.71 8.69
N SER A 914 -11.34 29.03 9.93
CA SER A 914 -12.22 30.14 10.29
C SER A 914 -11.75 30.79 11.61
N ILE A 915 -12.18 32.02 11.87
CA ILE A 915 -11.94 32.71 13.14
C ILE A 915 -13.10 32.44 14.10
N MET A 916 -12.78 32.21 15.37
CA MET A 916 -13.74 32.26 16.47
C MET A 916 -13.35 33.35 17.46
N TYR A 917 -14.20 34.36 17.64
CA TYR A 917 -14.05 35.31 18.74
C TYR A 917 -14.66 34.76 20.02
N ASP A 918 -13.84 34.60 21.06
CA ASP A 918 -14.31 34.26 22.40
C ASP A 918 -14.48 35.55 23.20
N LEU A 919 -15.73 35.83 23.60
CA LEU A 919 -16.10 37.05 24.32
C LEU A 919 -15.72 37.01 25.82
N SER A 920 -15.02 35.98 26.30
CA SER A 920 -14.63 35.84 27.71
C SER A 920 -13.69 36.97 28.17
N GLY A 921 -14.13 37.66 29.23
CA GLY A 921 -13.46 38.85 29.76
C GLY A 921 -13.80 40.16 29.02
N MET A 922 -14.74 40.14 28.07
CA MET A 922 -15.28 41.34 27.44
C MET A 922 -16.07 42.21 28.42
N VAL A 923 -16.08 43.52 28.18
CA VAL A 923 -16.86 44.57 28.85
C VAL A 923 -17.50 45.49 27.79
N PRO A 924 -18.57 46.24 28.10
CA PRO A 924 -19.23 47.10 27.11
C PRO A 924 -18.28 48.18 26.57
N GLY A 925 -18.26 48.36 25.26
CA GLY A 925 -17.32 49.21 24.51
C GLY A 925 -16.20 48.44 23.80
N ASP A 926 -15.99 47.16 24.13
CA ASP A 926 -15.01 46.29 23.47
C ASP A 926 -15.48 45.78 22.10
N GLU A 927 -16.74 45.95 21.73
CA GLU A 927 -17.31 45.40 20.48
C GLU A 927 -16.55 45.92 19.26
N GLN A 928 -16.06 47.16 19.36
CA GLN A 928 -15.22 47.80 18.35
C GLN A 928 -13.86 47.11 18.17
N LEU A 929 -13.32 46.45 19.21
CA LEU A 929 -12.06 45.69 19.09
C LEU A 929 -12.26 44.45 18.21
N VAL A 930 -13.36 43.71 18.41
CA VAL A 930 -13.73 42.54 17.57
C VAL A 930 -13.91 42.97 16.12
N LEU A 931 -14.63 44.08 15.89
CA LEU A 931 -14.90 44.57 14.55
C LEU A 931 -13.63 45.11 13.86
N MET A 932 -12.76 45.83 14.58
CA MET A 932 -11.49 46.32 14.04
C MET A 932 -10.49 45.19 13.73
N ASP A 933 -10.42 44.15 14.58
CA ASP A 933 -9.58 42.97 14.34
C ASP A 933 -10.10 42.17 13.13
N MET A 934 -11.42 41.97 13.04
CA MET A 934 -12.02 41.30 11.88
C MET A 934 -11.85 42.10 10.58
N ASP A 935 -12.01 43.43 10.60
CA ASP A 935 -11.77 44.28 9.43
C ASP A 935 -10.29 44.27 9.00
N ALA A 936 -9.36 44.25 9.96
CA ALA A 936 -7.93 44.15 9.69
C ALA A 936 -7.58 42.78 9.06
N ILE A 937 -8.04 41.69 9.66
CA ILE A 937 -7.75 40.33 9.18
C ILE A 937 -8.45 40.04 7.85
N ALA A 938 -9.72 40.44 7.67
CA ALA A 938 -10.44 40.25 6.42
C ALA A 938 -9.78 40.95 5.24
N LYS A 939 -9.19 42.14 5.49
CA LYS A 939 -8.43 42.90 4.50
C LYS A 939 -7.02 42.35 4.27
N GLN A 940 -6.32 41.91 5.33
CA GLN A 940 -4.95 41.42 5.23
C GLN A 940 -4.86 40.05 4.55
N TYR A 941 -5.88 39.20 4.69
CA TYR A 941 -5.88 37.81 4.23
C TYR A 941 -6.97 37.50 3.19
N ASP A 942 -7.55 38.49 2.53
CA ASP A 942 -8.51 38.29 1.42
C ASP A 942 -9.62 37.26 1.71
N ILE A 943 -10.24 37.39 2.88
CA ILE A 943 -11.17 36.38 3.42
C ILE A 943 -12.51 36.34 2.65
N LYS A 944 -12.84 37.42 1.93
CA LYS A 944 -14.09 37.57 1.18
C LYS A 944 -14.01 36.93 -0.20
N ASP A 945 -13.04 37.32 -1.02
CA ASP A 945 -12.95 36.84 -2.41
C ASP A 945 -12.18 35.51 -2.50
N ARG A 946 -11.31 35.22 -1.52
CA ARG A 946 -10.54 33.97 -1.40
C ARG A 946 -9.74 33.67 -2.68
N ILE A 947 -9.03 34.68 -3.16
CA ILE A 947 -8.03 34.60 -4.21
C ILE A 947 -6.72 34.11 -3.57
N ASP A 948 -6.29 34.77 -2.50
CA ASP A 948 -5.02 34.47 -1.83
C ASP A 948 -5.15 33.41 -0.71
N ASN A 949 -6.33 33.29 -0.09
CA ASN A 949 -6.58 32.36 1.02
C ASN A 949 -7.83 31.49 0.77
N PRO A 950 -7.75 30.52 -0.17
CA PRO A 950 -8.86 29.66 -0.57
C PRO A 950 -9.46 28.82 0.56
N SER A 951 -8.61 28.39 1.50
CA SER A 951 -9.00 27.51 2.59
C SER A 951 -9.87 28.17 3.66
N TYR A 952 -10.09 29.50 3.58
CA TYR A 952 -11.02 30.14 4.50
C TYR A 952 -12.45 29.61 4.29
N LEU A 953 -13.07 29.17 5.39
CA LEU A 953 -14.38 28.54 5.40
C LEU A 953 -15.48 29.57 5.09
N HIS A 954 -16.23 29.31 4.04
CA HIS A 954 -17.48 29.98 3.73
C HIS A 954 -18.67 29.09 4.12
N HIS A 955 -19.83 29.71 4.27
CA HIS A 955 -21.12 29.06 4.45
C HIS A 955 -22.20 30.00 3.93
N ASN A 956 -23.29 29.46 3.35
CA ASN A 956 -24.35 30.23 2.68
C ASN A 956 -23.83 31.29 1.67
N GLY A 957 -22.68 31.03 1.04
CA GLY A 957 -22.05 31.93 0.07
C GLY A 957 -21.28 33.12 0.65
N LYS A 958 -21.00 33.13 1.96
CA LYS A 958 -20.25 34.18 2.67
C LYS A 958 -19.12 33.60 3.53
N PRO A 959 -18.07 34.36 3.88
CA PRO A 959 -17.11 33.94 4.89
C PRO A 959 -17.79 33.68 6.23
N LEU A 960 -17.51 32.52 6.83
CA LEU A 960 -18.00 32.15 8.15
C LEU A 960 -17.08 32.73 9.23
N VAL A 961 -17.67 33.35 10.25
CA VAL A 961 -16.99 33.73 11.50
C VAL A 961 -17.80 33.23 12.69
N ALA A 962 -17.12 32.71 13.71
CA ALA A 962 -17.74 32.26 14.93
C ALA A 962 -17.65 33.32 16.04
N VAL A 963 -18.69 33.44 16.85
CA VAL A 963 -18.77 34.32 18.02
C VAL A 963 -19.27 33.50 19.21
N TRP A 964 -18.39 33.20 20.16
CA TRP A 964 -18.65 32.28 21.27
C TRP A 964 -18.91 33.02 22.59
N GLY A 965 -19.81 32.45 23.40
CA GLY A 965 -20.03 32.87 24.78
C GLY A 965 -21.29 33.71 24.99
N ILE A 966 -22.33 33.54 24.17
CA ILE A 966 -23.54 34.36 24.22
C ILE A 966 -24.68 33.61 24.93
N GLY A 967 -25.24 34.20 25.99
CA GLY A 967 -26.38 33.68 26.74
C GLY A 967 -26.07 32.82 27.97
N PHE A 968 -24.79 32.69 28.37
CA PHE A 968 -24.42 32.03 29.64
C PHE A 968 -24.85 32.86 30.86
N ASN A 969 -25.30 32.19 31.93
CA ASN A 969 -25.76 32.84 33.17
C ASN A 969 -24.66 33.00 34.25
N ASP A 970 -23.39 32.92 33.85
CA ASP A 970 -22.19 32.96 34.70
C ASP A 970 -21.70 34.39 35.08
N ASN A 971 -22.61 35.37 35.11
CA ASN A 971 -22.37 36.78 35.47
C ASN A 971 -21.34 37.52 34.59
N ARG A 972 -21.45 37.36 33.26
CA ARG A 972 -20.63 38.11 32.29
C ARG A 972 -20.93 39.62 32.37
N LYS A 973 -19.94 40.44 31.99
CA LYS A 973 -20.03 41.91 32.05
C LYS A 973 -20.67 42.54 30.81
N TYR A 974 -20.93 41.74 29.78
CA TYR A 974 -21.64 42.08 28.55
C TYR A 974 -22.93 41.24 28.49
N GLY A 975 -23.94 41.70 27.73
CA GLY A 975 -25.18 40.97 27.50
C GLY A 975 -25.55 40.86 26.03
N PHE A 976 -26.82 40.57 25.76
CA PHE A 976 -27.35 40.43 24.40
C PHE A 976 -27.23 41.71 23.56
N LYS A 977 -27.28 42.89 24.18
CA LYS A 977 -27.08 44.18 23.50
C LYS A 977 -25.68 44.29 22.88
N GLU A 978 -24.64 43.94 23.63
CA GLU A 978 -23.26 44.00 23.15
C GLU A 978 -22.99 42.88 22.13
N ALA A 979 -23.59 41.71 22.31
CA ALA A 979 -23.56 40.62 21.34
C ALA A 979 -24.27 40.98 20.02
N GLU A 980 -25.42 41.67 20.07
CA GLU A 980 -26.14 42.13 18.88
C GLU A 980 -25.31 43.14 18.07
N ILE A 981 -24.63 44.08 18.74
CA ILE A 981 -23.74 45.05 18.07
C ILE A 981 -22.65 44.33 17.27
N ILE A 982 -22.11 43.21 17.79
CA ILE A 982 -21.11 42.40 17.07
C ILE A 982 -21.77 41.63 15.92
N ILE A 983 -22.88 40.93 16.17
CA ILE A 983 -23.57 40.09 15.17
C ILE A 983 -24.04 40.92 13.97
N ASP A 984 -24.76 42.02 14.21
CA ASP A 984 -25.32 42.85 13.14
C ASP A 984 -24.20 43.50 12.32
N ALA A 985 -23.18 44.04 12.98
CA ALA A 985 -22.06 44.67 12.30
C ALA A 985 -21.19 43.68 11.50
N LEU A 986 -21.19 42.39 11.83
CA LEU A 986 -20.57 41.33 11.01
C LEU A 986 -21.47 40.89 9.85
N ILE A 987 -22.79 40.81 10.05
CA ILE A 987 -23.76 40.54 8.97
C ILE A 987 -23.76 41.66 7.93
N GLU A 988 -23.72 42.92 8.36
CA GLU A 988 -23.56 44.11 7.49
C GLU A 988 -22.24 44.10 6.70
N ARG A 989 -21.17 43.56 7.29
CA ARG A 989 -19.89 43.33 6.61
C ARG A 989 -19.93 42.18 5.60
N GLY A 990 -21.03 41.43 5.51
CA GLY A 990 -21.20 40.32 4.58
C GLY A 990 -20.60 38.99 5.07
N PHE A 991 -20.51 38.78 6.38
CA PHE A 991 -20.20 37.46 6.95
C PHE A 991 -21.47 36.61 7.15
N SER A 992 -21.26 35.30 7.26
CA SER A 992 -22.17 34.36 7.90
C SER A 992 -21.67 34.04 9.29
N ILE A 993 -22.57 33.76 10.25
CA ILE A 993 -22.27 33.74 11.68
C ILE A 993 -22.55 32.35 12.28
N LEU A 994 -21.56 31.82 13.01
CA LEU A 994 -21.75 30.72 13.96
C LEU A 994 -21.82 31.29 15.39
N ILE A 995 -22.94 31.09 16.10
CA ILE A 995 -23.12 31.55 17.47
C ILE A 995 -22.88 30.44 18.49
N GLY A 996 -21.93 30.65 19.41
CA GLY A 996 -21.57 29.71 20.47
C GLY A 996 -22.34 29.98 21.77
N VAL A 997 -23.13 28.99 22.21
CA VAL A 997 -24.19 29.14 23.24
C VAL A 997 -24.08 28.10 24.37
N PRO A 998 -24.83 28.23 25.48
CA PRO A 998 -24.85 27.24 26.57
C PRO A 998 -25.48 25.89 26.17
N THR A 999 -25.37 24.89 27.06
CA THR A 999 -25.89 23.54 26.82
C THR A 999 -27.41 23.51 26.62
N HIS A 1000 -28.17 24.23 27.45
CA HIS A 1000 -29.64 24.17 27.46
C HIS A 1000 -30.31 25.35 26.74
N TRP A 1001 -29.60 25.95 25.77
CA TRP A 1001 -29.98 27.18 25.07
C TRP A 1001 -31.42 27.16 24.50
N ARG A 1002 -31.88 26.02 23.96
CA ARG A 1002 -33.24 25.88 23.38
C ARG A 1002 -34.35 25.99 24.43
N LEU A 1003 -34.07 25.61 25.67
CA LEU A 1003 -35.03 25.62 26.79
C LEU A 1003 -34.89 26.85 27.70
N LEU A 1004 -33.81 27.64 27.55
CA LEU A 1004 -33.52 28.86 28.33
C LEU A 1004 -33.42 28.58 29.84
N GLU A 1005 -32.86 27.43 30.21
CA GLU A 1005 -32.73 26.95 31.58
C GLU A 1005 -31.28 26.56 31.94
N SER A 1006 -31.09 26.06 33.17
CA SER A 1006 -29.83 25.46 33.65
C SER A 1006 -28.61 26.39 33.60
N ASP A 1007 -27.77 26.30 32.57
CA ASP A 1007 -26.59 27.14 32.32
C ASP A 1007 -26.87 28.35 31.40
N THR A 1008 -28.12 28.50 30.96
CA THR A 1008 -28.60 29.57 30.08
C THR A 1008 -29.24 30.71 30.87
N MET A 1009 -29.14 31.92 30.35
CA MET A 1009 -29.99 33.04 30.75
C MET A 1009 -31.46 32.76 30.35
N ALA A 1010 -32.39 32.95 31.27
CA ALA A 1010 -33.82 32.73 31.06
C ALA A 1010 -34.48 33.91 30.31
N ASP A 1011 -34.02 34.16 29.09
CA ASP A 1011 -34.38 35.33 28.28
C ASP A 1011 -34.61 34.93 26.80
N PRO A 1012 -35.80 35.17 26.21
CA PRO A 1012 -36.08 34.83 24.82
C PRO A 1012 -35.22 35.60 23.80
N GLU A 1013 -34.51 36.65 24.21
CA GLU A 1013 -33.60 37.41 23.37
C GLU A 1013 -32.48 36.54 22.75
N LEU A 1014 -32.02 35.51 23.47
CA LEU A 1014 -31.07 34.54 22.94
C LEU A 1014 -31.61 33.85 21.67
N HIS A 1015 -32.90 33.47 21.65
CA HIS A 1015 -33.53 32.87 20.48
C HIS A 1015 -33.71 33.86 19.32
N ARG A 1016 -33.82 35.17 19.61
CA ARG A 1016 -33.85 36.21 18.58
C ARG A 1016 -32.48 36.36 17.91
N LEU A 1017 -31.40 36.37 18.69
CA LEU A 1017 -30.03 36.45 18.16
C LEU A 1017 -29.63 35.18 17.40
N ILE A 1018 -30.00 33.99 17.88
CA ILE A 1018 -29.75 32.73 17.17
C ILE A 1018 -30.40 32.74 15.77
N LYS A 1019 -31.62 33.27 15.64
CA LYS A 1019 -32.34 33.39 14.35
C LYS A 1019 -31.83 34.53 13.44
N LYS A 1020 -30.83 35.31 13.88
CA LYS A 1020 -30.04 36.20 13.00
C LYS A 1020 -28.80 35.51 12.44
N CYS A 1021 -28.35 34.42 13.07
CA CYS A 1021 -27.13 33.71 12.72
C CYS A 1021 -27.44 32.53 11.78
N ASP A 1022 -26.42 32.07 11.05
CA ASP A 1022 -26.55 30.94 10.14
C ASP A 1022 -26.47 29.59 10.88
N ILE A 1023 -25.60 29.50 11.89
CA ILE A 1023 -25.27 28.26 12.59
C ILE A 1023 -25.29 28.49 14.11
N VAL A 1024 -25.82 27.56 14.89
CA VAL A 1024 -25.69 27.54 16.36
C VAL A 1024 -24.92 26.32 16.85
N MET A 1025 -24.04 26.54 17.84
CA MET A 1025 -23.16 25.52 18.42
C MET A 1025 -23.22 25.57 19.96
N PRO A 1026 -23.76 24.55 20.64
CA PRO A 1026 -23.81 24.51 22.09
C PRO A 1026 -22.47 24.04 22.70
N TRP A 1027 -22.12 24.58 23.87
CA TRP A 1027 -20.98 24.09 24.65
C TRP A 1027 -21.40 22.92 25.54
N PHE A 1028 -20.76 21.75 25.36
CA PHE A 1028 -21.03 20.54 26.16
C PHE A 1028 -19.86 20.09 27.06
N VAL A 1029 -18.68 20.71 26.95
CA VAL A 1029 -17.51 20.32 27.75
C VAL A 1029 -17.82 20.43 29.25
N GLY A 1030 -17.39 19.43 30.03
CA GLY A 1030 -17.61 19.39 31.47
C GLY A 1030 -19.04 19.07 31.93
N ARG A 1031 -19.99 18.83 31.01
CA ARG A 1031 -21.43 18.62 31.36
C ARG A 1031 -21.80 17.17 31.64
N TYR A 1032 -21.12 16.20 31.02
CA TYR A 1032 -21.41 14.77 31.12
C TYR A 1032 -20.18 13.89 30.91
N ASN A 1033 -20.25 12.66 31.42
CA ASN A 1033 -19.34 11.54 31.14
C ASN A 1033 -20.07 10.47 30.30
N GLU A 1034 -19.41 9.37 29.96
CA GLU A 1034 -20.02 8.33 29.10
C GLU A 1034 -21.27 7.66 29.69
N GLU A 1035 -21.35 7.55 31.02
CA GLU A 1035 -22.48 6.98 31.76
C GLU A 1035 -23.69 7.92 31.76
N THR A 1036 -23.45 9.24 31.79
CA THR A 1036 -24.49 10.27 31.85
C THR A 1036 -24.87 10.84 30.49
N PHE A 1037 -24.01 10.68 29.46
CA PHE A 1037 -24.28 11.11 28.07
C PHE A 1037 -25.65 10.65 27.53
N PRO A 1038 -26.16 9.42 27.76
CA PRO A 1038 -27.50 9.01 27.30
C PRO A 1038 -28.68 9.88 27.81
N LYS A 1039 -28.46 10.72 28.83
CA LYS A 1039 -29.45 11.73 29.28
C LYS A 1039 -29.42 13.01 28.46
N TYR A 1040 -28.27 13.34 27.88
CA TYR A 1040 -28.02 14.50 27.02
C TYR A 1040 -28.16 14.16 25.53
N GLU A 1041 -28.02 12.87 25.17
CA GLU A 1041 -28.14 12.32 23.83
C GLU A 1041 -29.42 12.78 23.12
N GLY A 1042 -30.56 12.81 23.83
CA GLY A 1042 -31.84 13.28 23.28
C GLY A 1042 -31.96 14.80 23.07
N LEU A 1043 -31.05 15.62 23.60
CA LEU A 1043 -31.06 17.07 23.39
C LEU A 1043 -30.71 17.42 21.95
N VAL A 1044 -29.65 16.80 21.41
CA VAL A 1044 -29.15 17.01 20.03
C VAL A 1044 -30.26 16.84 19.00
N LYS A 1045 -31.11 15.83 19.14
CA LYS A 1045 -32.27 15.58 18.28
C LYS A 1045 -33.31 16.70 18.27
N GLU A 1046 -33.71 17.19 19.46
CA GLU A 1046 -34.73 18.25 19.57
C GLU A 1046 -34.14 19.64 19.27
N ASP A 1047 -32.84 19.83 19.48
CA ASP A 1047 -32.07 20.99 19.03
C ASP A 1047 -31.99 21.04 17.50
N LEU A 1048 -31.54 19.96 16.83
CA LEU A 1048 -31.53 19.81 15.37
C LEU A 1048 -32.90 20.13 14.76
N LYS A 1049 -33.96 19.59 15.38
CA LYS A 1049 -35.35 19.85 14.98
C LYS A 1049 -35.74 21.32 15.12
N TRP A 1050 -35.46 21.96 16.26
CA TRP A 1050 -35.74 23.39 16.45
C TRP A 1050 -34.97 24.25 15.44
N CYS A 1051 -33.70 23.93 15.19
CA CYS A 1051 -32.85 24.64 14.23
C CYS A 1051 -33.47 24.57 12.83
N LYS A 1052 -33.87 23.36 12.40
CA LYS A 1052 -34.60 23.12 11.14
C LYS A 1052 -35.96 23.82 11.07
N GLU A 1053 -36.72 23.87 12.16
CA GLU A 1053 -37.99 24.61 12.26
C GLU A 1053 -37.81 26.14 12.17
N ASN A 1054 -36.60 26.65 12.38
CA ASN A 1054 -36.28 28.09 12.39
C ASN A 1054 -35.30 28.54 11.29
N ASN A 1055 -34.88 27.63 10.40
CA ASN A 1055 -33.89 27.86 9.32
C ASN A 1055 -32.51 28.31 9.82
N VAL A 1056 -32.05 27.71 10.92
CA VAL A 1056 -30.68 27.81 11.44
C VAL A 1056 -30.04 26.43 11.33
N ASP A 1057 -28.75 26.34 11.03
CA ASP A 1057 -28.00 25.08 11.04
C ASP A 1057 -27.41 24.79 12.42
N TYR A 1058 -27.08 23.52 12.70
CA TYR A 1058 -26.68 23.05 14.03
C TYR A 1058 -25.36 22.29 14.00
N ALA A 1059 -24.41 22.74 14.82
CA ALA A 1059 -23.10 22.11 14.99
C ALA A 1059 -22.97 21.52 16.41
N PRO A 1060 -23.35 20.25 16.65
CA PRO A 1060 -23.14 19.62 17.94
C PRO A 1060 -21.65 19.45 18.24
N LEU A 1061 -21.31 19.63 19.51
CA LEU A 1061 -19.96 19.51 20.03
C LEU A 1061 -19.69 18.08 20.51
N ALA A 1062 -18.49 17.56 20.26
CA ALA A 1062 -17.99 16.34 20.88
C ALA A 1062 -16.59 16.57 21.48
N PHE A 1063 -16.32 16.00 22.66
CA PHE A 1063 -15.05 16.16 23.37
C PHE A 1063 -14.51 14.82 23.91
N PRO A 1064 -13.17 14.59 23.90
CA PRO A 1064 -12.63 13.27 24.19
C PRO A 1064 -12.57 12.93 25.68
N GLY A 1065 -12.59 13.93 26.55
CA GLY A 1065 -12.47 13.89 28.01
C GLY A 1065 -12.19 15.30 28.53
N PHE A 1066 -11.98 15.45 29.84
CA PHE A 1066 -11.79 16.76 30.47
C PHE A 1066 -10.99 16.61 31.78
N SER A 1067 -10.12 17.57 32.11
CA SER A 1067 -9.37 17.58 33.36
C SER A 1067 -8.85 18.99 33.70
N TRP A 1068 -8.89 19.35 34.99
CA TRP A 1068 -8.41 20.64 35.54
C TRP A 1068 -7.71 20.44 36.90
N VAL A 1069 -7.05 19.30 37.14
CA VAL A 1069 -6.49 18.93 38.45
C VAL A 1069 -5.41 19.91 38.90
N ASN A 1070 -4.49 20.32 38.01
CA ASN A 1070 -3.48 21.32 38.34
C ASN A 1070 -4.06 22.75 38.45
N MET A 1071 -5.15 23.05 37.72
CA MET A 1071 -5.82 24.36 37.77
C MET A 1071 -6.72 24.55 39.01
N ALA A 1072 -7.51 23.54 39.37
CA ALA A 1072 -8.59 23.62 40.36
C ALA A 1072 -8.62 22.38 41.29
N LYS A 1073 -8.43 22.62 42.59
CA LYS A 1073 -8.29 21.55 43.61
C LYS A 1073 -9.47 20.57 43.70
N ASP A 1074 -10.67 21.04 43.40
CA ASP A 1074 -11.93 20.28 43.49
C ASP A 1074 -12.42 19.82 42.09
N SER A 1075 -11.51 19.80 41.11
CA SER A 1075 -11.81 19.33 39.74
C SER A 1075 -12.27 17.88 39.72
N LYS A 1076 -13.15 17.56 38.77
CA LYS A 1076 -13.67 16.22 38.52
C LYS A 1076 -13.37 15.84 37.07
N PRO A 1077 -12.23 15.17 36.80
CA PRO A 1077 -11.90 14.75 35.45
C PRO A 1077 -12.98 13.85 34.85
N ILE A 1078 -13.23 14.00 33.56
CA ILE A 1078 -14.08 13.11 32.76
C ILE A 1078 -13.14 12.16 32.02
N PRO A 1079 -13.10 10.87 32.38
CA PRO A 1079 -12.19 9.92 31.75
C PRO A 1079 -12.46 9.77 30.26
N ARG A 1080 -11.40 9.61 29.48
CA ARG A 1080 -11.50 9.39 28.02
C ARG A 1080 -12.02 8.01 27.63
N ASN A 1081 -12.10 7.08 28.61
CA ASN A 1081 -12.51 5.69 28.44
C ASN A 1081 -11.93 5.00 27.20
N ARG A 1082 -10.62 5.16 26.95
CA ARG A 1082 -9.95 4.53 25.80
C ARG A 1082 -10.61 4.89 24.45
N GLY A 1083 -11.24 6.07 24.40
CA GLY A 1083 -11.97 6.63 23.27
C GLY A 1083 -13.43 6.20 23.11
N SER A 1084 -13.99 5.29 23.92
CA SER A 1084 -15.42 4.95 23.83
C SER A 1084 -16.30 6.16 24.12
N PHE A 1085 -15.92 6.99 25.09
CA PHE A 1085 -16.64 8.22 25.43
C PHE A 1085 -16.69 9.20 24.25
N TYR A 1086 -15.55 9.40 23.56
CA TYR A 1086 -15.47 10.29 22.40
C TYR A 1086 -16.26 9.72 21.22
N TRP A 1087 -16.06 8.44 20.92
CA TRP A 1087 -16.72 7.77 19.79
C TRP A 1087 -18.23 7.75 19.94
N LYS A 1088 -18.76 7.52 21.16
CA LYS A 1088 -20.19 7.48 21.47
C LYS A 1088 -20.89 8.81 21.20
N GLN A 1089 -20.23 9.94 21.50
CA GLN A 1089 -20.72 11.28 21.11
C GLN A 1089 -20.71 11.42 19.59
N LEU A 1090 -19.55 11.18 18.96
CA LEU A 1090 -19.36 11.37 17.52
C LEU A 1090 -20.32 10.54 16.67
N SER A 1091 -20.51 9.27 16.97
CA SER A 1091 -21.45 8.42 16.23
C SER A 1091 -22.90 8.84 16.49
N SER A 1092 -23.29 9.07 17.75
CA SER A 1092 -24.67 9.44 18.09
C SER A 1092 -25.09 10.78 17.44
N HIS A 1093 -24.21 11.78 17.38
CA HIS A 1093 -24.49 13.04 16.69
C HIS A 1093 -24.76 12.82 15.20
N ILE A 1094 -23.95 12.00 14.53
CA ILE A 1094 -24.14 11.64 13.11
C ILE A 1094 -25.42 10.82 12.91
N ASP A 1095 -25.64 9.79 13.73
CA ASP A 1095 -26.80 8.89 13.67
C ASP A 1095 -28.13 9.63 13.95
N GLN A 1096 -28.08 10.76 14.68
CA GLN A 1096 -29.21 11.67 14.89
C GLN A 1096 -29.46 12.65 13.73
N GLY A 1097 -28.55 12.72 12.75
CA GLY A 1097 -28.67 13.57 11.55
C GLY A 1097 -27.95 14.91 11.62
N ALA A 1098 -26.84 15.02 12.38
CA ALA A 1098 -25.98 16.21 12.31
C ALA A 1098 -25.26 16.31 10.95
N GLU A 1099 -25.33 17.48 10.31
CA GLU A 1099 -24.69 17.74 9.01
C GLU A 1099 -23.27 18.34 9.14
N MET A 1100 -22.83 18.71 10.35
CA MET A 1100 -21.51 19.28 10.67
C MET A 1100 -21.13 18.90 12.12
N LEU A 1101 -19.84 18.88 12.46
CA LEU A 1101 -19.37 18.50 13.81
C LEU A 1101 -18.30 19.47 14.34
N TYR A 1102 -18.48 19.96 15.57
CA TYR A 1102 -17.43 20.70 16.29
C TYR A 1102 -16.67 19.77 17.24
N LEU A 1103 -15.34 19.76 17.13
CA LEU A 1103 -14.47 18.91 17.93
C LEU A 1103 -13.75 19.77 18.99
N ALA A 1104 -14.12 19.60 20.26
CA ALA A 1104 -13.50 20.31 21.37
C ALA A 1104 -12.46 19.40 22.05
N MET A 1105 -11.16 19.63 21.92
CA MET A 1105 -10.44 20.69 21.20
C MET A 1105 -9.22 20.06 20.49
N PHE A 1106 -8.54 20.77 19.58
CA PHE A 1106 -7.36 20.20 18.92
C PHE A 1106 -6.17 20.06 19.89
N ASP A 1107 -5.80 21.16 20.55
CA ASP A 1107 -4.55 21.39 21.26
C ASP A 1107 -4.69 21.69 22.77
N GLU A 1108 -5.91 21.77 23.30
CA GLU A 1108 -6.16 22.21 24.68
C GLU A 1108 -5.85 21.13 25.74
N ILE A 1109 -4.57 21.00 26.07
CA ILE A 1109 -4.00 20.06 27.05
C ILE A 1109 -4.13 20.51 28.51
N ASP A 1110 -4.50 21.77 28.73
CA ASP A 1110 -4.79 22.37 30.04
C ASP A 1110 -6.25 22.22 30.47
N GLU A 1111 -7.19 22.05 29.53
CA GLU A 1111 -8.54 21.53 29.81
C GLU A 1111 -8.61 19.99 29.64
N GLY A 1112 -7.56 19.37 29.12
CA GLY A 1112 -7.52 17.92 28.87
C GLY A 1112 -8.49 17.47 27.76
N THR A 1113 -8.93 18.40 26.91
CA THR A 1113 -9.83 18.18 25.76
C THR A 1113 -9.08 17.96 24.43
N ALA A 1114 -7.75 18.14 24.38
CA ALA A 1114 -6.92 17.97 23.18
C ALA A 1114 -7.09 16.61 22.45
N ILE A 1115 -7.31 16.62 21.13
CA ILE A 1115 -7.33 15.42 20.27
C ILE A 1115 -6.00 15.16 19.53
N PHE A 1116 -5.06 16.11 19.54
CA PHE A 1116 -3.73 15.96 18.93
C PHE A 1116 -2.84 14.96 19.67
N LYS A 1117 -1.62 14.71 19.16
CA LYS A 1117 -0.75 13.68 19.72
C LYS A 1117 -0.26 14.04 21.12
N CYS A 1118 -0.73 13.27 22.11
CA CYS A 1118 -0.35 13.40 23.51
C CYS A 1118 0.48 12.18 23.95
N ALA A 1119 1.40 12.38 24.89
CA ALA A 1119 2.35 11.35 25.28
C ALA A 1119 1.72 10.23 26.12
N THR A 1120 2.09 8.98 25.81
CA THR A 1120 1.77 7.79 26.62
C THR A 1120 2.73 7.60 27.80
N LYS A 1121 3.86 8.32 27.79
CA LYS A 1121 4.80 8.47 28.91
C LYS A 1121 4.81 9.94 29.31
N VAL A 1122 4.48 10.24 30.57
CA VAL A 1122 4.46 11.60 31.12
C VAL A 1122 5.61 11.79 32.13
N PRO A 1123 6.02 13.03 32.42
CA PRO A 1123 7.04 13.30 33.44
C PRO A 1123 6.59 12.89 34.84
N VAL A 1124 7.55 12.77 35.76
CA VAL A 1124 7.30 12.41 37.17
C VAL A 1124 7.69 13.56 38.12
N GLY A 1125 6.98 13.69 39.24
CA GLY A 1125 7.24 14.70 40.26
C GLY A 1125 5.96 15.15 40.97
N ASP A 1126 5.99 16.36 41.54
CA ASP A 1126 4.91 16.93 42.35
C ASP A 1126 3.71 17.50 41.55
N SER A 1127 3.71 17.33 40.22
CA SER A 1127 2.60 17.72 39.33
C SER A 1127 1.77 16.52 38.89
N TYR A 1128 0.46 16.70 38.71
CA TYR A 1128 -0.39 15.68 38.11
C TYR A 1128 -0.23 15.67 36.58
N PHE A 1129 -0.16 14.49 35.97
CA PHE A 1129 -0.27 14.33 34.51
C PHE A 1129 -1.11 13.10 34.17
N LEU A 1130 -1.97 13.23 33.17
CA LEU A 1130 -2.81 12.18 32.60
C LEU A 1130 -2.16 11.66 31.29
N PRO A 1131 -1.48 10.49 31.31
CA PRO A 1131 -0.95 9.87 30.10
C PRO A 1131 -2.09 9.33 29.22
N LEU A 1132 -1.84 9.22 27.91
CA LEU A 1132 -2.67 8.37 27.05
C LEU A 1132 -2.38 6.88 27.29
N ASP A 1133 -3.41 6.05 27.11
CA ASP A 1133 -3.30 4.59 27.10
C ASP A 1133 -2.18 4.11 26.16
N ALA A 1134 -1.17 3.43 26.71
CA ALA A 1134 0.06 3.13 26.00
C ALA A 1134 -0.10 2.19 24.78
N ASP A 1135 -1.17 1.39 24.75
CA ASP A 1135 -1.47 0.44 23.68
C ASP A 1135 -2.30 1.03 22.54
N LEU A 1136 -2.91 2.21 22.72
CA LEU A 1136 -3.71 2.88 21.68
C LEU A 1136 -2.86 3.72 20.70
N GLY A 1137 -1.68 4.15 21.15
CA GLY A 1137 -0.81 5.11 20.44
C GLY A 1137 -1.23 6.57 20.63
N SER A 1138 -0.28 7.50 20.46
CA SER A 1138 -0.51 8.93 20.70
C SER A 1138 -1.48 9.57 19.71
N ASP A 1139 -1.66 8.99 18.52
CA ASP A 1139 -2.52 9.49 17.44
C ASP A 1139 -3.96 8.96 17.45
N TYR A 1140 -4.35 8.22 18.50
CA TYR A 1140 -5.63 7.51 18.54
C TYR A 1140 -6.86 8.44 18.44
N TYR A 1141 -6.81 9.62 19.07
CA TYR A 1141 -7.94 10.57 19.05
C TYR A 1141 -8.07 11.31 17.70
N LEU A 1142 -6.95 11.52 16.98
CA LEU A 1142 -6.96 11.98 15.59
C LEU A 1142 -7.63 10.96 14.67
N LYS A 1143 -7.33 9.66 14.84
CA LYS A 1143 -7.97 8.56 14.09
C LYS A 1143 -9.49 8.50 14.31
N LEU A 1144 -9.96 8.72 15.55
CA LEU A 1144 -11.40 8.77 15.85
C LEU A 1144 -12.09 9.99 15.22
N ALA A 1145 -11.48 11.17 15.32
CA ALA A 1145 -11.97 12.39 14.68
C ALA A 1145 -12.09 12.25 13.15
N GLY A 1146 -11.05 11.74 12.49
CA GLY A 1146 -11.04 11.47 11.05
C GLY A 1146 -12.07 10.42 10.61
N LYS A 1147 -12.30 9.38 11.43
CA LYS A 1147 -13.34 8.37 11.19
C LYS A 1147 -14.74 8.98 11.23
N ALA A 1148 -15.00 9.92 12.15
CA ALA A 1148 -16.26 10.67 12.21
C ALA A 1148 -16.41 11.63 11.02
N ALA A 1149 -15.36 12.38 10.68
CA ALA A 1149 -15.32 13.24 9.48
C ALA A 1149 -15.62 12.47 8.19
N LYS A 1150 -15.19 11.20 8.09
CA LYS A 1150 -15.50 10.31 6.97
C LYS A 1150 -16.91 9.69 7.01
N MET A 1151 -17.53 9.58 8.18
CA MET A 1151 -18.93 9.15 8.31
C MET A 1151 -19.91 10.27 7.95
N LEU A 1152 -19.58 11.51 8.28
CA LEU A 1152 -20.34 12.73 8.00
C LEU A 1152 -20.51 13.06 6.49
N LYS A 1153 -19.72 12.42 5.63
CA LYS A 1153 -19.65 12.65 4.17
C LYS A 1153 -20.33 11.54 3.35
N LYS A 1154 -21.31 10.85 3.94
CA LYS A 1154 -22.07 9.75 3.33
C LYS A 1154 -23.52 10.14 3.08
#